data_AF-A0A0S4NFR6-F1
#
_entry.id   AF-A0A0S4NFR6-F1
#
_cell.length_a   1.000
_cell.length_b   1.000
_cell.length_c   1.000
_cell.angle_alpha   90.00
_cell.angle_beta   90.00
_cell.angle_gamma   90.00
#
_symmetry.space_group_name_H-M   'P 1'
#
loop_
_entity.id
_entity.type
_entity.pdbx_description
1 polymer ?
#
loop_
_entity_poly.entity_id
_entity_poly.type
_entity_poly.pdbx_seq_one_letter_code
_entity_poly.pdbx_strand_id
1 'polypeptide(L)'
;MWRKLTILTLLISLILFYQSFADVYPSNVRITQPYSDEPFDGKFDDYTGAKIWFTLNDSATRVVVKVYHDVNPAHVKTFELYNLTMGEHWVYWDGTLDDGSLAPAGNWVVEITAEQAGGYSAWTMYYDDDTGAKGLNIYTRGVDINKDPKSKDFGFIYAGNSGGPIGNGIIRYRADGQPAGDEGKPLILSTKDVLGANNVFHTTIDYLGRVYVSRTAAGDGVYRYDPRDGSLKKVVSFSGRPKGLAVSGTGSDFKLYIANGDRYNILVARLGTDDTLTVPLDTIAVFLPDSLYVNDLVVINDSVMYVNLKKGTGTFGANPSWTEKYIIYGKTRVTRADTVWSIYWGSAANIAGIAYYNDQLFISVRESPAGSINGVWRVWDLNATTPSYERIFNPPLGTISSAADLTVDIVGNIIFFENTNEHIYFIAPPNGPNSFTLVAPDTINITAPGKAVKLVSIAEARKDEDNDYIPDYKATGDTLMVVGTVFSPNYTLPTNTSYYIYDNTGAINVFKSGVALNFNPGDRLLVIGKIDQFRGLTEIIPLTADSTTIRVVATGYPLPTPRRLTVSEFLSNFEQYEAQLIQLDSLWKASTSVAWPASGSDANMTFVSFAKTETLTVRIDRDTDIDGQPEPQYPVTVIGIASQYTTGSAVVTGGYQILPRYYATDFRTINLPPAPPILALPANYASLHILSTDTVEFVWYKALDGNVPPDTITYYLRLAKDSAMTQVVRVDTLIADTVKAIKGADLFPLFTPGDTTLVLWWRVDATDKKSPAVKSAIWKLNLTKPTKVEIAEDGIPTDYYLSQNYPNPFNPVTTIKFGLPEDAQVELSVYNILGQKVATLVNEYRRAGHYVVQFDGSNYASGTYFYVLRAGNKVLKNKMLLIK
;
A
#
# COMPACT_ATOMS: atom_id res chain seq x y z
N MET A 1 20.15 0.08 51.29
CA MET A 1 19.22 -0.70 50.43
C MET A 1 17.79 -0.17 50.45
N TRP A 2 17.25 0.29 51.58
CA TRP A 2 15.85 0.74 51.68
C TRP A 2 15.51 2.12 51.09
N ARG A 3 16.50 2.99 50.81
CA ARG A 3 16.27 4.30 50.14
C ARG A 3 16.23 4.25 48.60
N LYS A 4 16.61 3.12 47.98
CA LYS A 4 16.56 2.95 46.51
C LYS A 4 15.28 2.26 46.03
N LEU A 5 14.55 1.57 46.92
CA LEU A 5 13.29 0.91 46.55
C LEU A 5 12.13 1.91 46.47
N THR A 6 12.07 2.92 47.35
CA THR A 6 10.98 3.91 47.40
C THR A 6 11.02 4.88 46.21
N ILE A 7 12.20 5.17 45.65
CA ILE A 7 12.33 6.02 44.45
C ILE A 7 11.93 5.27 43.19
N LEU A 8 12.09 3.93 43.15
CA LEU A 8 11.66 3.11 42.02
C LEU A 8 10.14 2.86 42.04
N THR A 9 9.51 2.78 43.22
CA THR A 9 8.05 2.73 43.33
C THR A 9 7.41 4.08 42.99
N LEU A 10 8.02 5.22 43.37
CA LEU A 10 7.51 6.54 42.95
C LEU A 10 7.72 6.82 41.45
N LEU A 11 8.74 6.26 40.79
CA LEU A 11 8.90 6.37 39.34
C LEU A 11 7.98 5.43 38.55
N ILE A 12 7.60 4.28 39.11
CA ILE A 12 6.70 3.30 38.44
C ILE A 12 5.22 3.61 38.72
N SER A 13 4.91 4.33 39.80
CA SER A 13 3.57 4.89 40.06
C SER A 13 3.29 6.20 39.31
N LEU A 14 4.27 6.78 38.60
CA LEU A 14 4.08 7.96 37.73
C LEU A 14 3.77 7.61 36.26
N ILE A 15 3.60 6.32 35.94
CA ILE A 15 3.36 5.84 34.56
C ILE A 15 2.02 5.07 34.45
N LEU A 16 1.10 5.21 35.41
CA LEU A 16 -0.24 4.62 35.29
C LEU A 16 -1.32 5.70 35.15
N PHE A 17 -1.91 5.67 33.95
CA PHE A 17 -3.09 6.39 33.46
C PHE A 17 -2.92 7.87 33.07
N TYR A 18 -2.05 8.13 32.08
CA TYR A 18 -2.49 9.03 31.02
C TYR A 18 -3.59 8.27 30.24
N GLN A 19 -4.87 8.53 30.52
CA GLN A 19 -5.86 8.35 29.46
C GLN A 19 -5.60 9.48 28.46
N SER A 20 -4.71 9.23 27.51
CA SER A 20 -4.63 9.99 26.27
C SER A 20 -5.93 9.69 25.52
N PHE A 21 -6.90 10.59 25.60
CA PHE A 21 -8.02 10.54 24.67
C PHE A 21 -7.48 10.60 23.25
N ALA A 22 -8.14 9.87 22.36
CA ALA A 22 -7.67 9.71 21.01
C ALA A 22 -7.61 11.07 20.30
N ASP A 23 -6.53 11.30 19.54
CA ASP A 23 -6.42 12.47 18.66
C ASP A 23 -7.37 12.35 17.46
N VAL A 24 -8.04 11.20 17.28
CA VAL A 24 -8.93 10.91 16.15
C VAL A 24 -10.38 11.31 16.41
N TYR A 25 -11.02 11.99 15.46
CA TYR A 25 -12.44 12.30 15.39
C TYR A 25 -12.97 12.33 13.93
N PRO A 26 -14.24 11.94 13.70
CA PRO A 26 -14.87 11.99 12.39
C PRO A 26 -15.51 13.37 12.12
N SER A 27 -15.40 13.86 10.89
CA SER A 27 -15.91 15.16 10.40
C SER A 27 -16.47 15.02 8.98
N ASN A 28 -16.96 16.11 8.37
CA ASN A 28 -17.38 16.15 6.96
C ASN A 28 -18.38 15.04 6.56
N VAL A 29 -19.44 14.87 7.37
CA VAL A 29 -20.47 13.85 7.12
C VAL A 29 -21.38 14.31 5.98
N ARG A 30 -21.53 13.49 4.94
CA ARG A 30 -22.45 13.75 3.81
C ARG A 30 -23.17 12.47 3.39
N ILE A 31 -24.38 12.60 2.87
CA ILE A 31 -25.16 11.47 2.37
C ILE A 31 -25.38 11.64 0.87
N THR A 32 -24.77 10.77 0.08
CA THR A 32 -24.89 10.82 -1.38
C THR A 32 -25.61 9.58 -1.88
N GLN A 33 -26.03 9.62 -3.14
CA GLN A 33 -26.23 8.39 -3.89
C GLN A 33 -24.90 7.63 -3.93
N PRO A 34 -24.88 6.30 -4.10
CA PRO A 34 -23.62 5.55 -4.00
C PRO A 34 -22.79 5.59 -5.27
N TYR A 35 -23.35 6.11 -6.36
CA TYR A 35 -22.76 6.07 -7.71
C TYR A 35 -22.51 7.45 -8.31
N SER A 36 -22.80 8.50 -7.55
CA SER A 36 -22.53 9.89 -7.87
C SER A 36 -22.28 10.63 -6.55
N ASP A 37 -21.62 11.77 -6.62
CA ASP A 37 -21.50 12.66 -5.46
C ASP A 37 -22.77 13.53 -5.29
N GLU A 38 -23.85 13.19 -6.01
CA GLU A 38 -25.14 13.87 -5.90
C GLU A 38 -25.81 13.53 -4.56
N PRO A 39 -26.53 14.50 -3.95
CA PRO A 39 -27.27 14.27 -2.71
C PRO A 39 -28.23 13.07 -2.79
N PHE A 40 -28.36 12.32 -1.68
CA PHE A 40 -29.34 11.23 -1.60
C PHE A 40 -30.77 11.77 -1.81
N ASP A 41 -31.56 11.09 -2.64
CA ASP A 41 -32.85 11.58 -3.11
C ASP A 41 -34.04 11.14 -2.23
N GLY A 42 -33.76 10.46 -1.11
CA GLY A 42 -34.77 10.00 -0.15
C GLY A 42 -35.48 8.72 -0.57
N LYS A 43 -34.96 8.02 -1.59
CA LYS A 43 -35.59 6.84 -2.16
C LYS A 43 -34.64 5.65 -2.18
N PHE A 44 -35.16 4.51 -1.74
CA PHE A 44 -34.47 3.22 -1.77
C PHE A 44 -35.02 2.30 -2.88
N ASP A 45 -36.06 2.72 -3.59
CA ASP A 45 -36.81 1.92 -4.58
C ASP A 45 -36.14 1.83 -5.96
N ASP A 46 -35.14 2.67 -6.24
CA ASP A 46 -34.34 2.66 -7.46
C ASP A 46 -33.03 1.86 -7.34
N TYR A 47 -32.87 1.11 -6.23
CA TYR A 47 -31.71 0.28 -5.93
C TYR A 47 -30.39 1.06 -5.74
N THR A 48 -30.49 2.37 -5.48
CA THR A 48 -29.31 3.17 -5.21
C THR A 48 -28.89 3.06 -3.75
N GLY A 49 -29.76 3.24 -2.76
CA GLY A 49 -29.29 3.22 -1.36
C GLY A 49 -28.49 4.46 -0.98
N ALA A 50 -28.11 4.58 0.29
CA ALA A 50 -27.52 5.79 0.83
C ALA A 50 -26.05 5.58 1.20
N LYS A 51 -25.14 6.38 0.65
CA LYS A 51 -23.73 6.37 1.00
C LYS A 51 -23.44 7.45 2.03
N ILE A 52 -23.10 7.04 3.24
CA ILE A 52 -22.80 7.92 4.37
C ILE A 52 -21.29 8.09 4.46
N TRP A 53 -20.79 9.25 4.06
CA TRP A 53 -19.38 9.59 4.10
C TRP A 53 -18.98 10.26 5.41
N PHE A 54 -17.70 10.17 5.77
CA PHE A 54 -17.08 10.90 6.87
C PHE A 54 -15.56 11.01 6.66
N THR A 55 -14.90 11.95 7.32
CA THR A 55 -13.45 12.18 7.24
C THR A 55 -12.82 12.09 8.62
N LEU A 56 -11.80 11.24 8.78
CA LEU A 56 -11.01 11.13 10.00
C LEU A 56 -9.80 12.07 9.94
N ASN A 57 -9.56 12.82 11.01
CA ASN A 57 -8.40 13.70 11.14
C ASN A 57 -7.10 12.96 11.56
N ASP A 58 -7.20 11.72 12.02
CA ASP A 58 -6.07 10.79 12.28
C ASP A 58 -6.53 9.34 12.07
N SER A 59 -5.67 8.35 12.28
CA SER A 59 -6.00 6.93 12.17
C SER A 59 -6.82 6.43 13.37
N ALA A 60 -7.88 5.68 13.10
CA ALA A 60 -8.77 5.08 14.10
C ALA A 60 -8.61 3.56 14.16
N THR A 61 -8.53 2.99 15.36
CA THR A 61 -8.61 1.54 15.59
C THR A 61 -10.02 1.01 15.31
N ARG A 62 -11.06 1.79 15.58
CA ARG A 62 -12.45 1.43 15.32
C ARG A 62 -13.28 2.67 15.03
N VAL A 63 -14.23 2.57 14.10
CA VAL A 63 -15.25 3.59 13.86
C VAL A 63 -16.62 2.91 13.87
N VAL A 64 -17.59 3.50 14.58
CA VAL A 64 -18.97 3.02 14.63
C VAL A 64 -19.88 4.07 14.01
N VAL A 65 -20.68 3.69 13.01
CA VAL A 65 -21.71 4.54 12.40
C VAL A 65 -23.08 3.99 12.79
N LYS A 66 -23.93 4.80 13.41
CA LYS A 66 -25.29 4.42 13.82
C LYS A 66 -26.35 5.27 13.15
N VAL A 67 -27.48 4.67 12.79
CA VAL A 67 -28.63 5.35 12.20
C VAL A 67 -29.84 5.26 13.15
N TYR A 68 -30.46 6.40 13.46
CA TYR A 68 -31.58 6.56 14.38
C TYR A 68 -32.80 7.17 13.70
N HIS A 69 -34.00 6.79 14.14
CA HIS A 69 -35.23 7.47 13.74
C HIS A 69 -35.41 8.75 14.58
N ASP A 70 -35.80 9.86 13.96
CA ASP A 70 -35.97 11.17 14.60
C ASP A 70 -37.06 11.25 15.69
N VAL A 71 -38.18 10.53 15.55
CA VAL A 71 -39.32 10.52 16.49
C VAL A 71 -39.25 9.38 17.51
N ASN A 72 -38.58 8.27 17.19
CA ASN A 72 -38.43 7.11 18.09
C ASN A 72 -36.95 6.71 18.18
N PRO A 73 -36.21 7.14 19.22
CA PRO A 73 -34.75 7.01 19.30
C PRO A 73 -34.25 5.57 19.57
N ALA A 74 -35.09 4.55 19.34
CA ALA A 74 -34.61 3.19 19.25
C ALA A 74 -33.52 3.11 18.17
N HIS A 75 -32.37 2.54 18.53
CA HIS A 75 -31.27 2.30 17.60
C HIS A 75 -31.72 1.34 16.50
N VAL A 76 -31.38 1.64 15.25
CA VAL A 76 -31.95 0.92 14.11
C VAL A 76 -30.90 0.27 13.20
N LYS A 77 -29.74 0.89 12.94
CA LYS A 77 -28.67 0.28 12.13
C LYS A 77 -27.29 0.64 12.66
N THR A 78 -26.41 -0.33 12.84
CA THR A 78 -24.99 -0.14 13.18
C THR A 78 -24.07 -0.64 12.05
N PHE A 79 -23.03 0.14 11.75
CA PHE A 79 -21.87 -0.27 10.97
C PHE A 79 -20.61 -0.13 11.82
N GLU A 80 -19.75 -1.14 11.80
CA GLU A 80 -18.46 -1.12 12.48
C GLU A 80 -17.33 -1.26 11.47
N LEU A 81 -16.38 -0.34 11.55
CA LEU A 81 -15.18 -0.30 10.72
C LEU A 81 -13.96 -0.37 11.61
N TYR A 82 -12.88 -0.99 11.14
CA TYR A 82 -11.69 -1.26 11.94
C TYR A 82 -10.42 -0.82 11.21
N ASN A 83 -9.44 -0.30 11.96
CA ASN A 83 -8.12 0.08 11.47
C ASN A 83 -8.15 1.07 10.29
N LEU A 84 -8.98 2.11 10.38
CA LEU A 84 -9.07 3.15 9.36
C LEU A 84 -7.91 4.13 9.48
N THR A 85 -7.36 4.57 8.34
CA THR A 85 -6.33 5.62 8.29
C THR A 85 -6.94 7.02 8.34
N MET A 86 -6.12 8.05 8.58
CA MET A 86 -6.53 9.44 8.34
C MET A 86 -7.06 9.61 6.91
N GLY A 87 -8.13 10.38 6.74
CA GLY A 87 -8.73 10.68 5.43
C GLY A 87 -10.21 10.32 5.34
N GLU A 88 -10.72 10.31 4.12
CA GLU A 88 -12.15 10.12 3.83
C GLU A 88 -12.54 8.63 3.77
N HIS A 89 -13.69 8.31 4.36
CA HIS A 89 -14.28 6.99 4.48
C HIS A 89 -15.79 7.07 4.29
N TRP A 90 -16.45 5.91 4.16
CA TRP A 90 -17.90 5.84 4.03
C TRP A 90 -18.45 4.48 4.47
N VAL A 91 -19.75 4.45 4.77
CA VAL A 91 -20.56 3.22 4.90
C VAL A 91 -21.76 3.29 3.95
N TYR A 92 -22.28 2.13 3.56
CA TYR A 92 -23.47 2.04 2.71
C TYR A 92 -24.65 1.54 3.51
N TRP A 93 -25.72 2.33 3.53
CA TRP A 93 -27.00 1.95 4.11
C TRP A 93 -28.00 1.60 3.02
N ASP A 94 -28.62 0.44 3.15
CA ASP A 94 -29.58 -0.13 2.21
C ASP A 94 -31.05 0.09 2.62
N GLY A 95 -31.28 0.97 3.60
CA GLY A 95 -32.62 1.23 4.14
C GLY A 95 -33.15 0.11 5.03
N THR A 96 -32.30 -0.82 5.51
CA THR A 96 -32.69 -1.87 6.46
C THR A 96 -32.30 -1.54 7.90
N LEU A 97 -32.94 -2.21 8.87
CA LEU A 97 -32.53 -2.21 10.27
C LEU A 97 -31.48 -3.30 10.53
N ASP A 98 -30.95 -3.38 11.75
CA ASP A 98 -30.03 -4.44 12.20
C ASP A 98 -30.66 -5.83 12.14
N ASP A 99 -31.97 -5.93 12.35
CA ASP A 99 -32.73 -7.19 12.24
C ASP A 99 -33.08 -7.59 10.79
N GLY A 100 -32.66 -6.77 9.81
CA GLY A 100 -32.90 -6.99 8.39
C GLY A 100 -34.27 -6.56 7.88
N SER A 101 -35.16 -6.04 8.74
CA SER A 101 -36.43 -5.45 8.31
C SER A 101 -36.23 -4.07 7.65
N LEU A 102 -37.27 -3.54 6.99
CA LEU A 102 -37.18 -2.27 6.26
C LEU A 102 -37.40 -1.07 7.19
N ALA A 103 -36.62 -0.01 6.98
CA ALA A 103 -36.74 1.24 7.72
C ALA A 103 -38.06 1.93 7.35
N PRO A 104 -38.93 2.27 8.32
CA PRO A 104 -40.15 2.98 8.00
C PRO A 104 -39.87 4.34 7.34
N ALA A 105 -40.86 4.83 6.59
CA ALA A 105 -40.83 6.20 6.08
C ALA A 105 -40.73 7.19 7.25
N GLY A 106 -39.81 8.15 7.17
CA GLY A 106 -39.49 9.04 8.28
C GLY A 106 -38.16 9.76 8.07
N ASN A 107 -37.77 10.60 9.04
CA ASN A 107 -36.47 11.27 9.02
C ASN A 107 -35.49 10.48 9.90
N TRP A 108 -34.26 10.35 9.43
CA TRP A 108 -33.22 9.60 10.15
C TRP A 108 -31.98 10.43 10.42
N VAL A 109 -31.31 10.13 11.53
CA VAL A 109 -30.13 10.80 12.05
C VAL A 109 -28.95 9.83 12.06
N VAL A 110 -27.77 10.29 11.62
CA VAL A 110 -26.52 9.52 11.63
C VAL A 110 -25.63 9.98 12.79
N GLU A 111 -25.14 9.02 13.58
CA GLU A 111 -24.10 9.21 14.61
C GLU A 111 -22.83 8.49 14.16
N ILE A 112 -21.66 9.10 14.37
CA ILE A 112 -20.37 8.47 14.08
C ILE A 112 -19.44 8.62 15.29
N THR A 113 -18.80 7.54 15.72
CA THR A 113 -17.80 7.55 16.81
C THR A 113 -16.49 6.94 16.32
N ALA A 114 -15.34 7.50 16.70
CA ALA A 114 -14.02 6.98 16.32
C ALA A 114 -13.16 6.68 17.56
N GLU A 115 -12.43 5.57 17.53
CA GLU A 115 -11.58 5.07 18.61
C GLU A 115 -10.13 5.00 18.14
N GLN A 116 -9.17 5.23 19.03
CA GLN A 116 -7.73 5.00 18.82
C GLN A 116 -7.20 4.21 20.04
N ALA A 117 -6.04 3.54 19.92
CA ALA A 117 -5.50 2.76 21.02
C ALA A 117 -5.27 3.61 22.30
N GLY A 118 -6.16 3.48 23.29
CA GLY A 118 -6.11 4.23 24.56
C GLY A 118 -7.14 5.35 24.73
N GLY A 119 -8.01 5.62 23.74
CA GLY A 119 -9.05 6.65 23.84
C GLY A 119 -10.13 6.58 22.73
N TYR A 120 -11.21 7.34 22.88
CA TYR A 120 -12.28 7.46 21.88
C TYR A 120 -12.76 8.91 21.76
N SER A 121 -13.31 9.27 20.59
CA SER A 121 -14.10 10.48 20.36
C SER A 121 -15.49 10.09 19.86
N ALA A 122 -16.50 10.78 20.36
CA ALA A 122 -17.89 10.63 19.92
C ALA A 122 -18.40 11.95 19.37
N TRP A 123 -19.18 11.90 18.29
CA TRP A 123 -20.20 12.92 18.07
C TRP A 123 -21.15 12.84 19.26
N THR A 124 -20.99 13.72 20.24
CA THR A 124 -21.82 13.69 21.43
C THR A 124 -22.83 14.83 21.38
N MET A 125 -24.06 14.51 20.98
CA MET A 125 -25.21 15.24 21.50
C MET A 125 -25.40 14.75 22.94
N TYR A 126 -25.17 15.61 23.93
CA TYR A 126 -25.63 15.30 25.28
C TYR A 126 -27.09 15.65 25.37
N TYR A 127 -27.89 14.64 25.72
CA TYR A 127 -29.24 14.79 26.22
C TYR A 127 -29.21 14.34 27.68
N ASP A 128 -29.66 15.18 28.61
CA ASP A 128 -30.02 14.70 29.95
C ASP A 128 -31.35 13.97 29.82
N ASP A 129 -31.37 12.68 30.19
CA ASP A 129 -32.63 11.98 30.31
C ASP A 129 -33.39 12.53 31.53
N ASP A 130 -34.69 12.70 31.35
CA ASP A 130 -35.58 13.32 32.33
C ASP A 130 -35.88 12.36 33.52
N THR A 131 -34.91 11.54 33.97
CA THR A 131 -35.09 10.64 35.13
C THR A 131 -34.73 11.28 36.48
N GLY A 132 -34.51 12.59 36.52
CA GLY A 132 -34.73 13.38 37.73
C GLY A 132 -33.60 13.37 38.77
N ALA A 133 -32.33 13.18 38.39
CA ALA A 133 -31.22 13.43 39.32
C ALA A 133 -29.82 13.80 38.76
N LYS A 134 -29.55 13.91 37.45
CA LYS A 134 -28.15 14.03 36.95
C LYS A 134 -27.92 14.85 35.66
N GLY A 135 -28.44 16.07 35.56
CA GLY A 135 -28.07 17.00 34.48
C GLY A 135 -26.58 17.41 34.47
N LEU A 136 -26.09 17.86 33.30
CA LEU A 136 -24.76 18.48 33.16
C LEU A 136 -24.63 19.77 34.00
N ASN A 137 -25.76 20.37 34.38
CA ASN A 137 -25.89 21.52 35.26
C ASN A 137 -25.13 22.76 34.79
N ILE A 138 -25.15 23.01 33.47
CA ILE A 138 -24.36 24.06 32.83
C ILE A 138 -25.15 25.36 32.80
N TYR A 139 -24.81 26.28 33.69
CA TYR A 139 -25.33 27.65 33.67
C TYR A 139 -24.23 28.65 33.32
N THR A 140 -23.76 28.54 32.08
CA THR A 140 -22.67 29.38 31.57
C THR A 140 -23.21 30.64 30.90
N ARG A 141 -22.41 31.71 30.94
CA ARG A 141 -22.62 32.89 30.09
C ARG A 141 -21.39 33.26 29.29
N GLY A 142 -20.36 32.42 29.34
CA GLY A 142 -19.02 32.71 28.85
C GLY A 142 -18.34 31.45 28.38
N VAL A 143 -17.86 31.40 27.15
CA VAL A 143 -17.10 30.25 26.64
C VAL A 143 -15.93 30.70 25.78
N ASP A 144 -14.78 30.05 25.95
CA ASP A 144 -13.71 30.14 24.97
C ASP A 144 -12.93 28.82 24.86
N ILE A 145 -12.19 28.64 23.76
CA ILE A 145 -11.43 27.41 23.48
C ILE A 145 -9.97 27.74 23.20
N ASN A 146 -9.06 26.91 23.70
CA ASN A 146 -7.64 27.08 23.41
C ASN A 146 -7.34 26.64 21.96
N LYS A 147 -6.99 27.61 21.12
CA LYS A 147 -6.72 27.40 19.69
C LYS A 147 -5.24 27.22 19.36
N ASP A 148 -4.32 27.33 20.32
CA ASP A 148 -2.88 27.16 20.03
C ASP A 148 -2.52 25.68 19.90
N PRO A 149 -2.20 25.16 18.70
CA PRO A 149 -1.88 23.75 18.50
C PRO A 149 -0.59 23.32 19.20
N LYS A 150 0.22 24.27 19.69
CA LYS A 150 1.44 24.00 20.47
C LYS A 150 1.18 23.98 21.97
N SER A 151 -0.03 24.34 22.41
CA SER A 151 -0.43 24.32 23.80
C SER A 151 -0.75 22.90 24.25
N LYS A 152 -0.30 22.51 25.45
CA LYS A 152 -0.74 21.27 26.11
C LYS A 152 -2.24 21.25 26.41
N ASP A 153 -2.86 22.43 26.41
CA ASP A 153 -4.27 22.64 26.68
C ASP A 153 -5.04 22.96 25.38
N PHE A 154 -4.47 22.68 24.21
CA PHE A 154 -5.15 22.80 22.91
C PHE A 154 -6.48 22.04 22.90
N GLY A 155 -7.51 22.64 22.30
CA GLY A 155 -8.85 22.04 22.16
C GLY A 155 -9.69 22.03 23.45
N PHE A 156 -9.13 22.39 24.61
CA PHE A 156 -9.92 22.47 25.83
C PHE A 156 -10.81 23.72 25.83
N ILE A 157 -12.07 23.51 26.17
CA ILE A 157 -13.13 24.51 26.25
C ILE A 157 -13.28 24.93 27.72
N TYR A 158 -13.29 26.23 27.97
CA TYR A 158 -13.41 26.80 29.31
C TYR A 158 -14.68 27.65 29.40
N ALA A 159 -15.57 27.27 30.30
CA ALA A 159 -16.85 27.94 30.50
C ALA A 159 -16.96 28.51 31.92
N GLY A 160 -17.41 29.76 32.05
CA GLY A 160 -17.66 30.38 33.35
C GLY A 160 -19.04 29.99 33.88
N ASN A 161 -19.11 29.32 35.03
CA ASN A 161 -20.38 28.87 35.62
C ASN A 161 -20.84 29.76 36.78
N SER A 162 -22.13 30.12 36.74
CA SER A 162 -22.76 31.02 37.72
C SER A 162 -23.91 30.39 38.53
N GLY A 163 -24.08 29.06 38.48
CA GLY A 163 -25.11 28.36 39.24
C GLY A 163 -25.11 26.84 39.07
N GLY A 164 -26.12 26.17 39.65
CA GLY A 164 -26.29 24.71 39.59
C GLY A 164 -25.62 23.94 40.76
N PRO A 165 -25.90 22.63 40.92
CA PRO A 165 -25.32 21.74 41.94
C PRO A 165 -23.79 21.67 41.92
N ILE A 166 -23.18 21.95 40.76
CA ILE A 166 -21.72 21.99 40.57
C ILE A 166 -21.08 23.29 41.13
N GLY A 167 -21.87 24.35 41.37
CA GLY A 167 -21.41 25.59 41.99
C GLY A 167 -20.63 26.53 41.06
N ASN A 168 -20.26 27.70 41.60
CA ASN A 168 -19.63 28.78 40.84
C ASN A 168 -18.15 28.51 40.54
N GLY A 169 -17.71 28.73 39.31
CA GLY A 169 -16.30 28.53 38.94
C GLY A 169 -16.03 28.57 37.43
N ILE A 170 -14.84 28.09 37.04
CA ILE A 170 -14.49 27.82 35.64
C ILE A 170 -14.62 26.30 35.45
N ILE A 171 -15.44 25.90 34.49
CA ILE A 171 -15.59 24.50 34.08
C ILE A 171 -14.72 24.27 32.85
N ARG A 172 -13.97 23.18 32.89
CA ARG A 172 -13.14 22.72 31.77
C ARG A 172 -13.76 21.50 31.10
N TYR A 173 -13.94 21.58 29.79
CA TYR A 173 -14.35 20.48 28.91
C TYR A 173 -13.25 20.17 27.90
N ARG A 174 -13.22 18.93 27.44
CA ARG A 174 -12.41 18.47 26.32
C ARG A 174 -13.06 18.90 24.99
N ALA A 175 -12.31 18.78 23.89
CA ALA A 175 -12.77 19.18 22.56
C ALA A 175 -14.01 18.40 22.06
N ASP A 176 -14.25 17.21 22.61
CA ASP A 176 -15.45 16.38 22.38
C ASP A 176 -16.64 16.74 23.29
N GLY A 177 -16.54 17.84 24.04
CA GLY A 177 -17.56 18.30 24.99
C GLY A 177 -17.60 17.50 26.29
N GLN A 178 -16.78 16.47 26.45
CA GLN A 178 -16.74 15.70 27.69
C GLN A 178 -16.11 16.51 28.83
N PRO A 179 -16.55 16.29 30.07
CA PRO A 179 -15.92 16.92 31.23
C PRO A 179 -14.44 16.51 31.37
N ALA A 180 -13.56 17.44 31.75
CA ALA A 180 -12.10 17.26 31.78
C ALA A 180 -11.50 16.95 33.18
N GLY A 181 -12.31 16.51 34.15
CA GLY A 181 -11.87 16.21 35.52
C GLY A 181 -11.80 14.72 35.85
N ASP A 182 -11.49 14.41 37.11
CA ASP A 182 -11.38 13.03 37.61
C ASP A 182 -12.71 12.28 37.47
N GLU A 183 -12.64 11.00 37.10
CA GLU A 183 -13.79 10.10 36.96
C GLU A 183 -14.90 10.61 36.00
N GLY A 184 -14.54 11.39 34.98
CA GLY A 184 -15.52 11.91 34.01
C GLY A 184 -16.43 13.01 34.56
N LYS A 185 -16.07 13.60 35.71
CA LYS A 185 -16.75 14.79 36.25
C LYS A 185 -16.11 16.05 35.66
N PRO A 186 -16.88 17.14 35.49
CA PRO A 186 -16.26 18.41 35.10
C PRO A 186 -15.20 18.78 36.11
N LEU A 187 -13.98 19.08 35.63
CA LEU A 187 -12.99 19.72 36.48
C LEU A 187 -13.51 21.12 36.75
N ILE A 188 -14.23 21.25 37.85
CA ILE A 188 -14.53 22.53 38.43
C ILE A 188 -13.22 22.96 39.01
N LEU A 189 -12.60 23.97 38.40
CA LEU A 189 -11.60 24.76 39.09
C LEU A 189 -12.41 25.56 40.12
N SER A 190 -12.74 24.85 41.21
CA SER A 190 -13.55 25.30 42.31
C SER A 190 -12.78 26.42 42.96
N THR A 191 -13.04 27.61 42.47
CA THR A 191 -12.58 28.86 43.07
C THR A 191 -13.40 29.20 44.31
N LYS A 192 -14.20 28.28 44.86
CA LYS A 192 -15.05 28.54 46.02
C LYS A 192 -14.28 29.17 47.19
N ASP A 193 -13.00 28.81 47.36
CA ASP A 193 -12.11 29.36 48.39
C ASP A 193 -11.47 30.72 48.02
N VAL A 194 -11.46 31.13 46.74
CA VAL A 194 -10.73 32.32 46.23
C VAL A 194 -11.65 33.36 45.56
N LEU A 195 -12.69 32.94 44.85
CA LEU A 195 -13.73 33.77 44.23
C LEU A 195 -15.05 33.81 45.02
N GLY A 196 -15.20 33.02 46.10
CA GLY A 196 -16.36 33.06 47.00
C GLY A 196 -17.70 32.73 46.34
N ALA A 197 -18.82 33.13 46.97
CA ALA A 197 -20.19 32.86 46.52
C ALA A 197 -20.66 33.69 45.31
N ASN A 198 -19.74 34.34 44.59
CA ASN A 198 -20.08 35.33 43.57
C ASN A 198 -20.05 34.73 42.16
N ASN A 199 -20.92 35.25 41.29
CA ASN A 199 -21.19 34.69 39.98
C ASN A 199 -20.08 35.05 38.96
N VAL A 200 -19.54 34.02 38.32
CA VAL A 200 -18.56 34.08 37.23
C VAL A 200 -19.31 34.05 35.90
N PHE A 201 -18.98 34.93 34.95
CA PHE A 201 -19.83 35.17 33.78
C PHE A 201 -19.17 34.87 32.43
N HIS A 202 -18.27 35.74 31.98
CA HIS A 202 -17.62 35.63 30.68
C HIS A 202 -16.17 35.19 30.81
N THR A 203 -15.69 34.45 29.80
CA THR A 203 -14.36 33.89 29.72
C THR A 203 -13.70 34.26 28.39
N THR A 204 -12.38 34.42 28.36
CA THR A 204 -11.59 34.49 27.12
C THR A 204 -10.19 33.91 27.36
N ILE A 205 -9.51 33.46 26.32
CA ILE A 205 -8.19 32.82 26.39
C ILE A 205 -7.15 33.64 25.62
N ASP A 206 -5.98 33.85 26.22
CA ASP A 206 -4.88 34.53 25.55
C ASP A 206 -3.99 33.61 24.71
N TYR A 207 -3.03 34.22 24.01
CA TYR A 207 -2.07 33.54 23.13
C TYR A 207 -1.14 32.54 23.85
N LEU A 208 -1.14 32.51 25.20
CA LEU A 208 -0.38 31.57 26.01
C LEU A 208 -1.24 30.44 26.58
N GLY A 209 -2.54 30.42 26.26
CA GLY A 209 -3.50 29.48 26.81
C GLY A 209 -3.98 29.83 28.23
N ARG A 210 -3.74 31.07 28.70
CA ARG A 210 -4.23 31.51 30.01
C ARG A 210 -5.68 31.98 29.89
N VAL A 211 -6.49 31.59 30.86
CA VAL A 211 -7.95 31.78 30.87
C VAL A 211 -8.29 33.01 31.72
N TYR A 212 -8.93 34.01 31.13
CA TYR A 212 -9.42 35.20 31.83
C TYR A 212 -10.91 35.05 32.08
N VAL A 213 -11.34 35.35 33.29
CA VAL A 213 -12.74 35.20 33.68
C VAL A 213 -13.23 36.40 34.48
N SER A 214 -14.45 36.82 34.18
CA SER A 214 -15.09 37.97 34.78
C SER A 214 -15.98 37.60 35.97
N ARG A 215 -15.99 38.48 36.98
CA ARG A 215 -16.81 38.35 38.20
C ARG A 215 -17.63 39.62 38.42
N THR A 216 -18.85 39.49 38.96
CA THR A 216 -19.87 40.58 38.94
C THR A 216 -20.37 41.06 40.30
N ALA A 217 -19.71 40.73 41.42
CA ALA A 217 -20.12 41.28 42.71
C ALA A 217 -19.49 42.65 43.00
N ALA A 218 -20.00 43.35 44.01
CA ALA A 218 -19.54 44.69 44.37
C ALA A 218 -18.03 44.71 44.68
N GLY A 219 -17.24 45.40 43.85
CA GLY A 219 -15.78 45.49 43.97
C GLY A 219 -14.97 44.50 43.11
N ASP A 220 -15.62 43.76 42.20
CA ASP A 220 -14.95 42.76 41.36
C ASP A 220 -14.50 43.27 39.98
N GLY A 221 -13.55 42.54 39.39
CA GLY A 221 -13.04 42.76 38.04
C GLY A 221 -12.68 41.44 37.36
N VAL A 222 -11.56 41.39 36.63
CA VAL A 222 -11.17 40.19 35.86
C VAL A 222 -10.05 39.43 36.57
N TYR A 223 -10.16 38.10 36.57
CA TYR A 223 -9.16 37.18 37.11
C TYR A 223 -8.58 36.34 35.98
N ARG A 224 -7.29 36.01 36.06
CA ARG A 224 -6.60 35.08 35.16
C ARG A 224 -6.32 33.78 35.89
N TYR A 225 -6.72 32.68 35.29
CA TYR A 225 -6.34 31.31 35.63
C TYR A 225 -5.31 30.82 34.59
N ASP A 226 -4.19 30.27 35.04
CA ASP A 226 -3.22 29.64 34.16
C ASP A 226 -3.28 28.11 34.33
N PRO A 227 -3.77 27.36 33.33
CA PRO A 227 -3.86 25.90 33.40
C PRO A 227 -2.48 25.22 33.52
N ARG A 228 -1.39 25.93 33.26
CA ARG A 228 -0.04 25.36 33.26
C ARG A 228 0.48 25.10 34.67
N ASP A 229 0.20 26.01 35.58
CA ASP A 229 0.65 25.97 36.98
C ASP A 229 -0.50 26.05 38.00
N GLY A 230 -1.75 26.18 37.53
CA GLY A 230 -2.95 26.29 38.37
C GLY A 230 -3.11 27.64 39.05
N SER A 231 -2.30 28.64 38.73
CA SER A 231 -2.31 29.94 39.41
C SER A 231 -3.53 30.78 39.02
N LEU A 232 -4.16 31.39 40.04
CA LEU A 232 -5.28 32.33 39.87
C LEU A 232 -4.90 33.71 40.40
N LYS A 233 -5.02 34.75 39.57
CA LYS A 233 -4.62 36.13 39.88
C LYS A 233 -5.71 37.12 39.49
N LYS A 234 -6.07 38.07 40.35
CA LYS A 234 -6.88 39.23 39.94
C LYS A 234 -6.01 40.17 39.09
N VAL A 235 -6.41 40.43 37.85
CA VAL A 235 -5.63 41.23 36.88
C VAL A 235 -6.13 42.65 36.72
N VAL A 236 -7.45 42.88 36.88
CA VAL A 236 -8.07 44.21 36.73
C VAL A 236 -9.16 44.38 37.78
N SER A 237 -9.32 45.59 38.34
CA SER A 237 -10.46 45.99 39.17
C SER A 237 -11.15 47.21 38.57
N PHE A 238 -12.48 47.22 38.53
CA PHE A 238 -13.28 48.35 38.02
C PHE A 238 -14.70 48.32 38.61
N SER A 239 -15.47 49.37 38.38
CA SER A 239 -16.88 49.42 38.81
C SER A 239 -17.83 49.06 37.66
N GLY A 240 -18.74 48.13 37.91
CA GLY A 240 -19.81 47.74 36.99
C GLY A 240 -19.91 46.22 36.82
N ARG A 241 -20.64 45.78 35.80
CA ARG A 241 -20.91 44.37 35.49
C ARG A 241 -20.27 43.98 34.16
N PRO A 242 -19.14 43.25 34.17
CA PRO A 242 -18.57 42.69 32.95
C PRO A 242 -19.53 41.68 32.31
N LYS A 243 -19.73 41.85 31.00
CA LYS A 243 -20.60 41.02 30.15
C LYS A 243 -19.91 40.49 28.92
N GLY A 244 -18.65 40.83 28.69
CA GLY A 244 -17.89 40.27 27.59
C GLY A 244 -16.44 40.55 27.84
N LEU A 245 -15.60 39.61 27.44
CA LEU A 245 -14.15 39.74 27.51
C LEU A 245 -13.59 39.41 26.14
N ALA A 246 -12.64 40.22 25.69
CA ALA A 246 -11.86 39.92 24.49
C ALA A 246 -10.40 40.28 24.76
N VAL A 247 -9.48 39.56 24.13
CA VAL A 247 -8.05 39.84 24.23
C VAL A 247 -7.46 40.17 22.87
N SER A 248 -6.38 40.95 22.87
CA SER A 248 -5.60 41.23 21.66
C SER A 248 -4.15 41.53 22.01
N GLY A 249 -3.27 41.46 21.01
CA GLY A 249 -1.84 41.65 21.17
C GLY A 249 -1.14 40.48 21.87
N THR A 250 0.18 40.56 21.94
CA THR A 250 1.05 39.60 22.62
C THR A 250 2.17 40.32 23.38
N GLY A 251 2.81 39.65 24.33
CA GLY A 251 3.95 40.19 25.05
C GLY A 251 3.64 41.53 25.73
N SER A 252 4.46 42.56 25.48
CA SER A 252 4.27 43.91 26.02
C SER A 252 2.99 44.61 25.54
N ASP A 253 2.44 44.19 24.40
CA ASP A 253 1.29 44.83 23.76
C ASP A 253 -0.04 44.17 24.15
N PHE A 254 -0.01 43.15 25.00
CA PHE A 254 -1.19 42.40 25.41
C PHE A 254 -2.22 43.29 26.13
N LYS A 255 -3.47 43.21 25.62
CA LYS A 255 -4.62 44.00 26.07
C LYS A 255 -5.82 43.09 26.35
N LEU A 256 -6.56 43.47 27.37
CA LEU A 256 -7.84 42.89 27.74
C LEU A 256 -8.94 43.95 27.60
N TYR A 257 -9.91 43.67 26.74
CA TYR A 257 -11.10 44.49 26.52
C TYR A 257 -12.26 43.93 27.34
N ILE A 258 -13.02 44.83 27.96
CA ILE A 258 -14.06 44.49 28.93
C ILE A 258 -15.34 45.22 28.55
N ALA A 259 -16.37 44.49 28.12
CA ALA A 259 -17.72 45.02 27.97
C ALA A 259 -18.34 45.23 29.35
N ASN A 260 -18.47 46.48 29.77
CA ASN A 260 -19.01 46.84 31.08
C ASN A 260 -20.47 47.27 30.94
N GLY A 261 -21.35 46.28 30.95
CA GLY A 261 -22.71 46.41 30.43
C GLY A 261 -23.56 47.46 31.15
N ASP A 262 -23.53 47.50 32.49
CA ASP A 262 -24.34 48.41 33.31
C ASP A 262 -23.78 49.84 33.39
N ARG A 263 -22.56 50.06 32.88
CA ARG A 263 -21.95 51.39 32.70
C ARG A 263 -21.97 51.86 31.26
N TYR A 264 -22.57 51.08 30.36
CA TYR A 264 -22.76 51.42 28.94
C TYR A 264 -21.43 51.78 28.26
N ASN A 265 -20.34 51.11 28.65
CA ASN A 265 -19.00 51.40 28.13
C ASN A 265 -18.15 50.14 27.94
N ILE A 266 -17.07 50.29 27.17
CA ILE A 266 -16.04 49.26 26.98
C ILE A 266 -14.74 49.82 27.55
N LEU A 267 -14.12 49.05 28.42
CA LEU A 267 -12.85 49.37 29.07
C LEU A 267 -11.73 48.57 28.41
N VAL A 268 -10.52 49.11 28.38
CA VAL A 268 -9.32 48.41 27.91
C VAL A 268 -8.21 48.47 28.96
N ALA A 269 -7.80 47.30 29.42
CA ALA A 269 -6.67 47.11 30.32
C ALA A 269 -5.44 46.69 29.51
N ARG A 270 -4.38 47.49 29.56
CA ARG A 270 -3.07 47.14 28.97
C ARG A 270 -2.27 46.39 30.02
N LEU A 271 -2.08 45.10 29.82
CA LEU A 271 -1.59 44.17 30.84
C LEU A 271 -0.13 43.75 30.63
N GLY A 272 0.40 43.84 29.40
CA GLY A 272 1.77 43.44 29.09
C GLY A 272 2.07 41.98 29.41
N THR A 273 3.33 41.66 29.69
CA THR A 273 3.80 40.27 29.91
C THR A 273 3.40 39.65 31.24
N ASP A 274 3.19 40.47 32.27
CA ASP A 274 3.11 40.01 33.66
C ASP A 274 1.68 40.05 34.24
N ASP A 275 0.69 40.29 33.39
CA ASP A 275 -0.72 40.49 33.76
C ASP A 275 -0.90 41.59 34.80
N THR A 276 -0.19 42.70 34.61
CA THR A 276 -0.26 43.89 35.47
C THR A 276 -0.62 45.09 34.62
N LEU A 277 -1.62 45.86 35.07
CA LEU A 277 -1.94 47.14 34.44
C LEU A 277 -0.67 48.00 34.31
N THR A 278 -0.23 48.23 33.08
CA THR A 278 0.95 49.06 32.77
C THR A 278 0.59 50.54 32.74
N VAL A 279 -0.70 50.85 32.55
CA VAL A 279 -1.30 52.18 32.61
C VAL A 279 -2.69 52.10 33.26
N PRO A 280 -3.30 53.22 33.69
CA PRO A 280 -4.68 53.25 34.15
C PRO A 280 -5.66 52.62 33.14
N LEU A 281 -6.77 52.10 33.65
CA LEU A 281 -7.83 51.52 32.82
C LEU A 281 -8.48 52.61 31.95
N ASP A 282 -8.42 52.45 30.64
CA ASP A 282 -8.98 53.42 29.70
C ASP A 282 -10.40 53.02 29.28
N THR A 283 -11.22 54.00 28.92
CA THR A 283 -12.53 53.78 28.30
C THR A 283 -12.41 53.95 26.79
N ILE A 284 -12.52 52.86 26.03
CA ILE A 284 -12.38 52.88 24.57
C ILE A 284 -13.71 53.13 23.85
N ALA A 285 -14.86 52.79 24.46
CA ALA A 285 -16.17 53.08 23.88
C ALA A 285 -17.21 53.48 24.93
N VAL A 286 -18.16 54.35 24.59
CA VAL A 286 -19.30 54.72 25.43
C VAL A 286 -20.58 54.87 24.63
N PHE A 287 -21.67 54.30 25.15
CA PHE A 287 -22.99 54.23 24.51
C PHE A 287 -24.07 54.99 25.28
N LEU A 288 -23.67 56.07 25.95
CA LEU A 288 -24.55 57.12 26.46
C LEU A 288 -24.64 58.26 25.44
N PRO A 289 -25.79 58.96 25.32
CA PRO A 289 -26.99 58.88 26.17
C PRO A 289 -27.98 57.77 25.80
N ASP A 290 -27.75 57.03 24.71
CA ASP A 290 -28.66 56.00 24.20
C ASP A 290 -28.96 54.85 25.18
N SER A 291 -28.13 54.72 26.23
CA SER A 291 -28.29 53.74 27.31
C SER A 291 -28.29 52.31 26.77
N LEU A 292 -27.35 52.03 25.84
CA LEU A 292 -27.20 50.71 25.24
C LEU A 292 -26.26 49.84 26.06
N TYR A 293 -26.86 48.81 26.64
CA TYR A 293 -26.19 47.80 27.42
C TYR A 293 -25.24 47.00 26.55
N VAL A 294 -23.96 46.97 26.92
CA VAL A 294 -22.94 46.19 26.21
C VAL A 294 -23.03 44.74 26.68
N ASN A 295 -23.42 43.84 25.79
CA ASN A 295 -23.69 42.45 26.15
C ASN A 295 -22.53 41.50 25.87
N ASP A 296 -21.78 41.69 24.79
CA ASP A 296 -20.57 40.90 24.49
C ASP A 296 -19.76 41.58 23.37
N LEU A 297 -18.49 41.19 23.16
CA LEU A 297 -17.62 41.80 22.15
C LEU A 297 -16.52 40.87 21.64
N VAL A 298 -16.04 41.17 20.44
CA VAL A 298 -14.77 40.64 19.90
C VAL A 298 -13.93 41.77 19.34
N VAL A 299 -12.60 41.67 19.49
CA VAL A 299 -11.64 42.68 19.02
C VAL A 299 -10.60 42.01 18.14
N ILE A 300 -10.40 42.58 16.95
CA ILE A 300 -9.47 42.06 15.94
C ILE A 300 -8.29 43.02 15.80
N ASN A 301 -7.10 42.53 16.15
CA ASN A 301 -5.82 43.21 15.99
C ASN A 301 -5.80 44.67 16.48
N ASP A 302 -6.45 44.96 17.62
CA ASP A 302 -6.62 46.31 18.17
C ASP A 302 -7.16 47.38 17.21
N SER A 303 -7.77 46.97 16.11
CA SER A 303 -8.13 47.87 15.01
C SER A 303 -9.62 47.94 14.79
N VAL A 304 -10.29 46.79 14.88
CA VAL A 304 -11.73 46.66 14.69
C VAL A 304 -12.35 45.99 15.91
N MET A 305 -13.50 46.50 16.33
CA MET A 305 -14.28 45.94 17.42
C MET A 305 -15.70 45.68 16.94
N TYR A 306 -16.21 44.49 17.23
CA TYR A 306 -17.60 44.12 17.00
C TYR A 306 -18.28 43.95 18.36
N VAL A 307 -19.48 44.54 18.50
CA VAL A 307 -20.14 44.66 19.80
C VAL A 307 -21.59 44.26 19.69
N ASN A 308 -22.02 43.39 20.60
CA ASN A 308 -23.43 43.08 20.84
C ASN A 308 -24.00 44.08 21.87
N LEU A 309 -25.04 44.82 21.48
CA LEU A 309 -25.69 45.88 22.25
C LEU A 309 -27.17 45.58 22.47
N LYS A 310 -27.72 46.00 23.62
CA LYS A 310 -29.15 45.85 23.97
C LYS A 310 -29.72 47.14 24.56
N LYS A 311 -30.98 47.46 24.31
CA LYS A 311 -31.67 48.60 24.97
C LYS A 311 -32.35 48.15 26.26
N GLY A 312 -31.97 48.70 27.42
CA GLY A 312 -32.62 48.40 28.72
C GLY A 312 -31.66 48.17 29.91
N THR A 313 -32.18 47.61 31.00
CA THR A 313 -31.48 47.43 32.30
C THR A 313 -30.71 46.11 32.45
N GLY A 314 -30.58 45.32 31.37
CA GLY A 314 -29.86 44.04 31.40
C GLY A 314 -30.58 42.91 32.18
N THR A 315 -31.89 43.04 32.45
CA THR A 315 -32.73 41.96 32.98
C THR A 315 -33.31 41.10 31.86
N PHE A 316 -33.64 39.83 32.16
CA PHE A 316 -34.26 38.90 31.23
C PHE A 316 -35.59 39.48 30.70
N GLY A 317 -35.69 39.67 29.38
CA GLY A 317 -36.87 40.23 28.71
C GLY A 317 -36.58 40.69 27.27
N ALA A 318 -37.65 40.84 26.48
CA ALA A 318 -37.63 41.32 25.11
C ALA A 318 -37.04 42.74 25.02
N ASN A 319 -35.80 42.85 24.57
CA ASN A 319 -35.09 44.12 24.41
C ASN A 319 -34.67 44.33 22.95
N PRO A 320 -34.83 45.52 22.37
CA PRO A 320 -34.21 45.85 21.09
C PRO A 320 -32.69 45.59 21.14
N SER A 321 -32.17 44.84 20.17
CA SER A 321 -30.76 44.41 20.17
C SER A 321 -30.06 44.68 18.83
N TRP A 322 -28.77 45.01 18.90
CA TRP A 322 -27.93 45.32 17.74
C TRP A 322 -26.57 44.62 17.81
N THR A 323 -26.02 44.27 16.66
CA THR A 323 -24.59 43.98 16.50
C THR A 323 -23.96 45.09 15.67
N GLU A 324 -22.94 45.75 16.20
CA GLU A 324 -22.35 46.96 15.59
C GLU A 324 -20.83 46.81 15.41
N LYS A 325 -20.29 47.35 14.31
CA LYS A 325 -18.84 47.43 14.01
C LYS A 325 -18.29 48.83 14.30
N TYR A 326 -17.11 48.87 14.91
CA TYR A 326 -16.35 50.09 15.19
C TYR A 326 -14.91 49.95 14.71
N ILE A 327 -14.35 51.02 14.14
CA ILE A 327 -12.91 51.17 13.92
C ILE A 327 -12.33 51.91 15.13
N ILE A 328 -11.42 51.25 15.84
CA ILE A 328 -10.82 51.76 17.10
C ILE A 328 -9.34 52.14 16.96
N TYR A 329 -8.67 51.74 15.87
CA TYR A 329 -7.26 52.07 15.63
C TYR A 329 -7.04 53.60 15.65
N GLY A 330 -6.08 54.05 16.46
CA GLY A 330 -5.70 55.46 16.57
C GLY A 330 -6.75 56.38 17.22
N LYS A 331 -7.89 55.84 17.68
CA LYS A 331 -8.91 56.62 18.39
C LYS A 331 -8.72 56.51 19.89
N THR A 332 -8.85 57.64 20.59
CA THR A 332 -8.85 57.67 22.06
C THR A 332 -10.14 57.08 22.64
N ARG A 333 -11.28 57.29 21.94
CA ARG A 333 -12.60 56.78 22.33
C ARG A 333 -13.55 56.79 21.13
N VAL A 334 -14.44 55.80 21.06
CA VAL A 334 -15.57 55.74 20.12
C VAL A 334 -16.92 55.88 20.84
N THR A 335 -17.92 56.32 20.09
CA THR A 335 -19.32 56.41 20.52
C THR A 335 -20.22 55.75 19.48
N ARG A 336 -21.53 55.63 19.73
CA ARG A 336 -22.45 55.09 18.72
C ARG A 336 -22.49 55.92 17.41
N ALA A 337 -22.10 57.20 17.44
CA ALA A 337 -21.98 57.98 16.22
C ALA A 337 -20.84 57.50 15.30
N ASP A 338 -19.89 56.73 15.83
CA ASP A 338 -18.77 56.14 15.10
C ASP A 338 -19.07 54.77 14.50
N THR A 339 -20.32 54.28 14.60
CA THR A 339 -20.72 52.96 14.09
C THR A 339 -20.53 52.89 12.58
N VAL A 340 -19.76 51.89 12.13
CA VAL A 340 -19.48 51.64 10.70
C VAL A 340 -20.69 51.00 10.03
N TRP A 341 -21.24 49.97 10.67
CA TRP A 341 -22.50 49.34 10.30
C TRP A 341 -23.17 48.76 11.54
N SER A 342 -24.48 48.56 11.44
CA SER A 342 -25.32 48.06 12.53
C SER A 342 -26.34 47.07 11.99
N ILE A 343 -26.38 45.86 12.54
CA ILE A 343 -27.46 44.89 12.32
C ILE A 343 -28.47 45.05 13.45
N TYR A 344 -29.74 45.25 13.11
CA TYR A 344 -30.83 45.25 14.08
C TYR A 344 -31.53 43.90 14.09
N TRP A 345 -31.50 43.21 15.23
CA TRP A 345 -32.03 41.84 15.36
C TRP A 345 -33.54 41.79 15.65
N GLY A 346 -34.15 42.93 15.97
CA GLY A 346 -35.58 43.04 16.25
C GLY A 346 -35.88 43.62 17.63
N SER A 347 -37.13 44.00 17.85
CA SER A 347 -37.60 44.69 19.07
C SER A 347 -37.66 43.80 20.30
N ALA A 348 -37.62 42.49 20.10
CA ALA A 348 -37.71 41.47 21.14
C ALA A 348 -36.60 40.43 21.05
N ALA A 349 -35.51 40.73 20.33
CA ALA A 349 -34.37 39.81 20.18
C ALA A 349 -33.45 39.86 21.39
N ASN A 350 -32.98 38.72 21.90
CA ASN A 350 -32.02 38.70 23.01
C ASN A 350 -30.69 38.09 22.55
N ILE A 351 -29.84 38.87 21.88
CA ILE A 351 -28.51 38.41 21.42
C ILE A 351 -27.61 38.09 22.63
N ALA A 352 -26.83 37.03 22.60
CA ALA A 352 -26.04 36.61 23.75
C ALA A 352 -24.54 36.67 23.45
N GLY A 353 -23.98 35.62 22.86
CA GLY A 353 -22.57 35.51 22.50
C GLY A 353 -22.21 36.10 21.14
N ILE A 354 -20.94 36.45 20.98
CA ILE A 354 -20.33 36.80 19.69
C ILE A 354 -18.96 36.14 19.57
N ALA A 355 -18.71 35.43 18.47
CA ALA A 355 -17.38 34.95 18.12
C ALA A 355 -16.98 35.39 16.73
N TYR A 356 -15.68 35.49 16.52
CA TYR A 356 -15.07 35.80 15.23
C TYR A 356 -14.20 34.64 14.76
N TYR A 357 -14.35 34.29 13.49
CA TYR A 357 -13.47 33.35 12.81
C TYR A 357 -13.45 33.65 11.32
N ASN A 358 -12.25 33.73 10.73
CA ASN A 358 -12.03 33.81 9.29
C ASN A 358 -12.89 34.87 8.56
N ASP A 359 -12.84 36.13 9.01
CA ASP A 359 -13.63 37.26 8.48
C ASP A 359 -15.16 37.10 8.59
N GLN A 360 -15.62 36.26 9.50
CA GLN A 360 -17.03 36.05 9.82
C GLN A 360 -17.30 36.26 11.31
N LEU A 361 -18.53 36.67 11.63
CA LEU A 361 -19.05 36.67 13.00
C LEU A 361 -20.12 35.61 13.16
N PHE A 362 -20.17 35.05 14.36
CA PHE A 362 -21.21 34.12 14.79
C PHE A 362 -21.88 34.69 16.02
N ILE A 363 -23.22 34.76 16.00
CA ILE A 363 -24.04 35.42 17.01
C ILE A 363 -25.07 34.43 17.52
N SER A 364 -25.11 34.18 18.84
CA SER A 364 -26.23 33.44 19.44
C SER A 364 -27.36 34.40 19.78
N VAL A 365 -28.60 33.99 19.50
CA VAL A 365 -29.81 34.77 19.78
C VAL A 365 -30.79 33.92 20.59
N ARG A 366 -31.23 34.48 21.72
CA ARG A 366 -32.18 33.90 22.68
C ARG A 366 -33.57 34.55 22.56
N GLU A 367 -34.61 33.78 22.95
CA GLU A 367 -35.99 34.20 23.30
C GLU A 367 -36.54 35.44 22.59
N SER A 368 -36.98 35.28 21.35
CA SER A 368 -38.07 36.11 20.83
C SER A 368 -39.42 35.54 21.30
N PRO A 369 -40.38 36.36 21.81
CA PRO A 369 -41.76 35.92 22.08
C PRO A 369 -42.48 35.29 20.87
N ALA A 370 -41.94 35.47 19.66
CA ALA A 370 -42.42 34.85 18.43
C ALA A 370 -41.58 33.63 17.96
N GLY A 371 -40.51 33.26 18.67
CA GLY A 371 -39.63 32.11 18.39
C GLY A 371 -38.81 32.15 17.09
N SER A 372 -39.11 33.08 16.18
CA SER A 372 -38.66 33.04 14.77
C SER A 372 -37.16 33.27 14.53
N ILE A 373 -36.43 33.80 15.50
CA ILE A 373 -35.01 34.18 15.34
C ILE A 373 -34.06 33.49 16.33
N ASN A 374 -34.55 32.57 17.16
CA ASN A 374 -33.69 31.82 18.07
C ASN A 374 -32.69 30.96 17.29
N GLY A 375 -31.48 30.81 17.84
CA GLY A 375 -30.43 29.97 17.26
C GLY A 375 -29.09 30.69 17.07
N VAL A 376 -28.25 30.17 16.19
CA VAL A 376 -26.96 30.77 15.83
C VAL A 376 -27.05 31.39 14.45
N TRP A 377 -26.57 32.62 14.34
CA TRP A 377 -26.54 33.40 13.12
C TRP A 377 -25.10 33.63 12.67
N ARG A 378 -24.87 33.53 11.36
CA ARG A 378 -23.63 33.91 10.71
C ARG A 378 -23.78 35.31 10.13
N VAL A 379 -22.76 36.13 10.27
CA VAL A 379 -22.61 37.43 9.61
C VAL A 379 -21.30 37.43 8.84
N TRP A 380 -21.33 37.83 7.57
CA TRP A 380 -20.15 37.90 6.69
C TRP A 380 -20.16 39.18 5.86
N ASP A 381 -19.17 39.34 4.99
CA ASP A 381 -18.91 40.59 4.28
C ASP A 381 -18.71 41.77 5.25
N LEU A 382 -17.96 41.56 6.32
CA LEU A 382 -17.86 42.50 7.46
C LEU A 382 -17.30 43.89 7.07
N ASN A 383 -16.75 44.05 5.86
CA ASN A 383 -16.28 45.33 5.33
C ASN A 383 -17.31 46.06 4.47
N ALA A 384 -18.44 45.43 4.14
CA ALA A 384 -19.56 46.09 3.47
C ALA A 384 -20.23 47.12 4.40
N THR A 385 -20.90 48.12 3.82
CA THR A 385 -21.74 49.07 4.56
C THR A 385 -22.97 48.40 5.19
N THR A 386 -23.43 47.30 4.58
CA THR A 386 -24.48 46.44 5.09
C THR A 386 -23.98 45.00 4.99
N PRO A 387 -23.51 44.39 6.09
CA PRO A 387 -23.04 43.01 6.07
C PRO A 387 -24.20 42.03 5.83
N SER A 388 -23.86 40.92 5.19
CA SER A 388 -24.79 39.81 4.92
C SER A 388 -24.93 38.95 6.18
N TYR A 389 -26.12 38.41 6.46
CA TYR A 389 -26.33 37.51 7.59
C TYR A 389 -27.41 36.47 7.33
N GLU A 390 -27.28 35.29 7.95
CA GLU A 390 -28.24 34.19 7.88
C GLU A 390 -28.28 33.39 9.18
N ARG A 391 -29.40 32.73 9.44
CA ARG A 391 -29.51 31.79 10.56
C ARG A 391 -28.95 30.45 10.11
N ILE A 392 -27.85 30.01 10.74
CA ILE A 392 -27.14 28.77 10.38
C ILE A 392 -27.50 27.60 11.28
N PHE A 393 -28.12 27.86 12.43
CA PHE A 393 -28.59 26.80 13.31
C PHE A 393 -29.92 27.17 13.93
N ASN A 394 -30.90 26.29 13.77
CA ASN A 394 -32.17 26.29 14.49
C ASN A 394 -32.40 24.85 14.98
N PRO A 395 -32.48 24.60 16.29
CA PRO A 395 -32.67 23.26 16.82
C PRO A 395 -34.01 22.65 16.34
N PRO A 396 -34.06 21.34 16.07
CA PRO A 396 -35.35 20.63 16.03
C PRO A 396 -35.97 20.73 17.44
N LEU A 397 -37.30 20.82 17.53
CA LEU A 397 -38.14 20.83 18.75
C LEU A 397 -38.61 22.19 19.30
N GLY A 398 -38.13 23.35 18.85
CA GLY A 398 -38.65 24.64 19.37
C GLY A 398 -38.45 24.85 20.88
N THR A 399 -37.52 24.10 21.49
CA THR A 399 -37.25 24.04 22.94
C THR A 399 -36.00 24.79 23.39
N ILE A 400 -35.18 25.35 22.48
CA ILE A 400 -34.10 26.28 22.91
C ILE A 400 -34.73 27.57 23.41
N SER A 401 -34.74 27.71 24.73
CA SER A 401 -35.20 28.91 25.43
C SER A 401 -34.03 29.67 26.05
N SER A 402 -32.79 29.16 26.08
CA SER A 402 -31.67 29.95 26.60
C SER A 402 -30.31 29.66 25.96
N ALA A 403 -30.17 29.95 24.66
CA ALA A 403 -28.85 30.07 24.02
C ALA A 403 -27.98 31.10 24.78
N ALA A 404 -26.84 30.65 25.29
CA ALA A 404 -25.92 31.43 26.11
C ALA A 404 -24.80 31.99 25.24
N ASP A 405 -23.57 31.53 25.43
CA ASP A 405 -22.41 32.03 24.69
C ASP A 405 -21.93 31.01 23.64
N LEU A 406 -21.09 31.46 22.72
CA LEU A 406 -20.48 30.62 21.70
C LEU A 406 -19.01 30.99 21.47
N THR A 407 -18.22 30.00 21.08
CA THR A 407 -16.87 30.20 20.55
C THR A 407 -16.70 29.42 19.26
N VAL A 408 -15.55 29.57 18.61
CA VAL A 408 -15.21 28.88 17.37
C VAL A 408 -13.82 28.27 17.51
N ASP A 409 -13.63 27.00 17.20
CA ASP A 409 -12.31 26.35 17.29
C ASP A 409 -11.35 26.77 16.14
N ILE A 410 -10.16 26.17 16.08
CA ILE A 410 -9.16 26.50 15.04
C ILE A 410 -9.56 26.05 13.63
N VAL A 411 -10.47 25.09 13.51
CA VAL A 411 -10.92 24.56 12.21
C VAL A 411 -12.26 25.17 11.77
N GLY A 412 -12.90 25.94 12.66
CA GLY A 412 -14.10 26.74 12.42
C GLY A 412 -15.37 26.16 13.02
N ASN A 413 -15.29 25.10 13.84
CA ASN A 413 -16.47 24.56 14.50
C ASN A 413 -16.97 25.54 15.55
N ILE A 414 -18.24 25.87 15.49
CA ILE A 414 -18.97 26.70 16.44
C ILE A 414 -19.36 25.81 17.61
N ILE A 415 -18.98 26.23 18.80
CA ILE A 415 -19.32 25.56 20.05
C ILE A 415 -20.23 26.53 20.80
N PHE A 416 -21.51 26.18 20.99
CA PHE A 416 -22.41 27.04 21.75
C PHE A 416 -23.12 26.28 22.87
N PHE A 417 -23.40 27.02 23.94
CA PHE A 417 -24.03 26.48 25.13
C PHE A 417 -25.49 26.92 25.23
N GLU A 418 -26.32 26.03 25.73
CA GLU A 418 -27.74 26.27 25.94
C GLU A 418 -28.11 25.94 27.39
N ASN A 419 -28.62 26.94 28.11
CA ASN A 419 -28.76 26.83 29.57
C ASN A 419 -30.08 26.21 30.03
N THR A 420 -31.14 26.17 29.20
CA THR A 420 -32.43 25.64 29.67
C THR A 420 -32.41 24.11 29.68
N ASN A 421 -31.91 23.51 28.60
CA ASN A 421 -31.78 22.06 28.46
C ASN A 421 -30.34 21.59 28.77
N GLU A 422 -29.46 22.51 29.16
CA GLU A 422 -28.08 22.23 29.60
C GLU A 422 -27.22 21.52 28.52
N HIS A 423 -27.45 21.86 27.26
CA HIS A 423 -26.76 21.26 26.13
C HIS A 423 -25.52 22.06 25.70
N ILE A 424 -24.51 21.33 25.21
CA ILE A 424 -23.40 21.88 24.42
C ILE A 424 -23.58 21.40 22.98
N TYR A 425 -23.61 22.33 22.04
CA TYR A 425 -23.77 22.04 20.63
C TYR A 425 -22.46 22.36 19.88
N PHE A 426 -22.08 21.46 18.99
CA PHE A 426 -20.95 21.61 18.07
C PHE A 426 -21.51 21.72 16.65
N ILE A 427 -21.19 22.79 15.94
CA ILE A 427 -21.70 23.09 14.59
C ILE A 427 -20.50 23.35 13.65
N ALA A 428 -20.33 22.62 12.54
CA ALA A 428 -19.13 22.69 11.68
C ALA A 428 -19.18 23.65 10.44
N PRO A 429 -18.24 24.61 10.24
CA PRO A 429 -18.27 25.84 9.40
C PRO A 429 -18.57 25.68 7.90
N PRO A 430 -19.05 26.71 7.14
CA PRO A 430 -19.47 26.69 5.72
C PRO A 430 -18.40 26.52 4.64
N ASN A 431 -18.50 25.51 3.76
CA ASN A 431 -17.66 25.32 2.57
C ASN A 431 -16.13 25.40 2.71
N GLY A 432 -15.55 24.79 3.74
CA GLY A 432 -14.14 24.38 3.73
C GLY A 432 -13.95 22.87 3.53
N PRO A 433 -12.69 22.38 3.58
CA PRO A 433 -12.35 21.09 4.18
C PRO A 433 -12.96 20.87 5.59
N ASN A 434 -13.66 21.88 6.14
CA ASN A 434 -14.77 21.79 7.08
C ASN A 434 -15.93 22.67 6.53
N SER A 435 -17.08 22.09 6.11
CA SER A 435 -18.16 22.75 5.35
C SER A 435 -19.61 22.63 5.94
N PHE A 436 -20.29 23.76 6.20
CA PHE A 436 -21.72 24.14 6.07
C PHE A 436 -22.01 24.63 4.63
N THR A 437 -22.78 23.87 3.88
CA THR A 437 -23.90 24.53 3.21
C THR A 437 -25.11 23.81 3.72
N LEU A 438 -26.25 24.51 3.76
CA LEU A 438 -27.53 23.95 4.16
C LEU A 438 -27.67 22.50 3.70
N VAL A 439 -27.78 21.60 4.66
CA VAL A 439 -29.03 20.89 4.79
C VAL A 439 -29.47 21.13 6.23
N ALA A 440 -30.64 20.67 6.65
CA ALA A 440 -30.81 20.25 8.04
C ALA A 440 -29.61 19.35 8.48
N PRO A 441 -29.48 18.82 9.71
CA PRO A 441 -28.86 17.48 9.77
C PRO A 441 -29.42 16.69 8.60
N ASP A 442 -28.57 16.13 7.72
CA ASP A 442 -29.01 15.53 6.47
C ASP A 442 -30.02 14.45 6.87
N THR A 443 -31.29 14.81 6.84
CA THR A 443 -32.37 13.96 7.31
C THR A 443 -32.58 13.05 6.13
N ILE A 444 -32.23 11.78 6.32
CA ILE A 444 -32.59 10.80 5.32
C ILE A 444 -34.11 10.75 5.33
N ASN A 445 -34.75 11.36 4.33
CA ASN A 445 -36.19 11.42 4.23
C ASN A 445 -36.64 10.22 3.42
N ILE A 446 -37.01 9.13 4.10
CA ILE A 446 -37.45 7.92 3.41
C ILE A 446 -38.89 8.10 2.95
N THR A 447 -39.10 8.13 1.64
CA THR A 447 -40.44 8.36 1.06
C THR A 447 -41.19 7.05 0.79
N ALA A 448 -40.47 5.95 0.52
CA ALA A 448 -41.03 4.60 0.39
C ALA A 448 -39.95 3.54 0.71
N PRO A 449 -40.15 2.67 1.72
CA PRO A 449 -39.21 1.59 1.97
C PRO A 449 -39.35 0.49 0.92
N GLY A 450 -38.38 0.42 0.00
CA GLY A 450 -38.03 -0.79 -0.74
C GLY A 450 -36.74 -1.39 -0.15
N LYS A 451 -36.56 -2.71 -0.22
CA LYS A 451 -35.27 -3.34 0.15
C LYS A 451 -34.23 -2.85 -0.86
N ALA A 452 -33.32 -1.98 -0.44
CA ALA A 452 -32.23 -1.61 -1.33
C ALA A 452 -31.27 -2.78 -1.51
N VAL A 453 -30.56 -2.75 -2.62
CA VAL A 453 -29.59 -3.80 -2.94
C VAL A 453 -28.41 -3.65 -1.99
N LYS A 454 -27.97 -4.75 -1.37
CA LYS A 454 -26.83 -4.72 -0.45
C LYS A 454 -25.53 -4.50 -1.23
N LEU A 455 -24.86 -3.35 -1.05
CA LEU A 455 -23.49 -3.16 -1.54
C LEU A 455 -22.53 -3.98 -0.69
N VAL A 456 -21.80 -4.87 -1.35
CA VAL A 456 -20.82 -5.73 -0.71
C VAL A 456 -19.50 -5.66 -1.47
N SER A 457 -18.41 -5.95 -0.78
CA SER A 457 -17.13 -6.21 -1.46
C SER A 457 -17.21 -7.51 -2.26
N ILE A 458 -16.32 -7.70 -3.23
CA ILE A 458 -16.30 -8.93 -4.00
C ILE A 458 -15.99 -10.15 -3.12
N ALA A 459 -15.12 -10.01 -2.11
CA ALA A 459 -14.85 -11.08 -1.16
C ALA A 459 -16.09 -11.47 -0.34
N GLU A 460 -16.88 -10.48 0.11
CA GLU A 460 -18.12 -10.74 0.84
C GLU A 460 -19.18 -11.39 -0.08
N ALA A 461 -19.30 -10.94 -1.33
CA ALA A 461 -20.20 -11.55 -2.31
C ALA A 461 -19.92 -13.05 -2.56
N ARG A 462 -18.66 -13.46 -2.40
CA ARG A 462 -18.16 -14.82 -2.61
C ARG A 462 -17.98 -15.61 -1.31
N LYS A 463 -18.41 -15.06 -0.18
CA LYS A 463 -18.21 -15.66 1.14
C LYS A 463 -18.96 -16.98 1.25
N ASP A 464 -18.30 -17.94 1.90
CA ASP A 464 -18.77 -19.28 2.20
C ASP A 464 -18.33 -19.58 3.66
N GLU A 465 -19.20 -19.32 4.63
CA GLU A 465 -18.88 -19.48 6.06
C GLU A 465 -18.93 -20.95 6.52
N ASP A 466 -19.79 -21.76 5.92
CA ASP A 466 -19.98 -23.16 6.31
C ASP A 466 -19.03 -24.13 5.57
N ASN A 467 -18.23 -23.61 4.64
CA ASN A 467 -17.24 -24.30 3.81
C ASN A 467 -17.87 -25.41 2.96
N ASP A 468 -19.08 -25.18 2.46
CA ASP A 468 -19.79 -26.12 1.57
C ASP A 468 -19.48 -25.90 0.07
N TYR A 469 -18.59 -24.95 -0.25
CA TYR A 469 -18.19 -24.51 -1.60
C TYR A 469 -19.32 -23.81 -2.37
N ILE A 470 -20.37 -23.36 -1.69
CA ILE A 470 -21.47 -22.58 -2.24
C ILE A 470 -21.45 -21.21 -1.55
N PRO A 471 -21.39 -20.10 -2.31
CA PRO A 471 -21.47 -18.78 -1.70
C PRO A 471 -22.79 -18.58 -0.92
N ASP A 472 -22.70 -18.05 0.30
CA ASP A 472 -23.85 -17.89 1.22
C ASP A 472 -25.00 -17.10 0.58
N TYR A 473 -24.68 -16.05 -0.17
CA TYR A 473 -25.66 -15.20 -0.85
C TYR A 473 -26.38 -15.88 -2.02
N LYS A 474 -25.84 -16.98 -2.54
CA LYS A 474 -26.54 -17.81 -3.53
C LYS A 474 -27.70 -18.57 -2.87
N ALA A 475 -27.50 -19.06 -1.64
CA ALA A 475 -28.53 -19.77 -0.87
C ALA A 475 -29.65 -18.82 -0.41
N THR A 476 -29.32 -17.60 0.00
CA THR A 476 -30.32 -16.59 0.40
C THR A 476 -31.06 -16.00 -0.81
N GLY A 477 -30.43 -16.00 -2.00
CA GLY A 477 -31.01 -15.44 -3.23
C GLY A 477 -31.12 -13.91 -3.21
N ASP A 478 -30.35 -13.27 -2.33
CA ASP A 478 -30.29 -11.82 -2.19
C ASP A 478 -29.84 -11.14 -3.49
N THR A 479 -30.34 -9.93 -3.69
CA THR A 479 -29.80 -9.06 -4.74
C THR A 479 -28.67 -8.26 -4.13
N LEU A 480 -27.50 -8.37 -4.74
CA LEU A 480 -26.28 -7.70 -4.32
C LEU A 480 -25.85 -6.67 -5.33
N MET A 481 -25.10 -5.70 -4.82
CA MET A 481 -24.50 -4.66 -5.60
C MET A 481 -22.99 -4.75 -5.41
N VAL A 482 -22.24 -4.84 -6.51
CA VAL A 482 -20.80 -5.03 -6.53
C VAL A 482 -20.18 -4.00 -7.47
N VAL A 483 -19.04 -3.43 -7.07
CA VAL A 483 -18.27 -2.50 -7.91
C VAL A 483 -16.86 -3.05 -8.09
N GLY A 484 -16.43 -3.26 -9.34
CA GLY A 484 -15.11 -3.78 -9.64
C GLY A 484 -14.57 -3.27 -10.97
N THR A 485 -13.26 -3.34 -11.15
CA THR A 485 -12.57 -2.94 -12.38
C THR A 485 -12.41 -4.14 -13.30
N VAL A 486 -12.81 -4.01 -14.56
CA VAL A 486 -12.64 -5.04 -15.59
C VAL A 486 -11.16 -5.26 -15.85
N PHE A 487 -10.73 -6.52 -15.86
CA PHE A 487 -9.33 -6.86 -16.17
C PHE A 487 -9.17 -8.04 -17.13
N SER A 488 -10.26 -8.48 -17.74
CA SER A 488 -10.30 -9.55 -18.74
C SER A 488 -10.97 -9.10 -20.04
N PRO A 489 -10.75 -9.82 -21.16
CA PRO A 489 -11.67 -9.78 -22.29
C PRO A 489 -13.02 -10.43 -21.93
N ASN A 490 -13.97 -10.38 -22.86
CA ASN A 490 -15.20 -11.18 -22.78
C ASN A 490 -14.94 -12.61 -23.25
N TYR A 491 -15.12 -13.60 -22.39
CA TYR A 491 -14.88 -15.02 -22.69
C TYR A 491 -16.07 -15.76 -23.35
N THR A 492 -17.07 -15.02 -23.86
CA THR A 492 -18.31 -15.63 -24.39
C THR A 492 -18.90 -14.87 -25.58
N LEU A 493 -18.05 -14.23 -26.37
CA LEU A 493 -18.49 -13.50 -27.55
C LEU A 493 -19.03 -14.43 -28.65
N PRO A 494 -19.88 -13.91 -29.58
CA PRO A 494 -20.54 -12.61 -29.57
C PRO A 494 -21.90 -12.63 -28.86
N THR A 495 -22.22 -13.70 -28.10
CA THR A 495 -23.60 -13.98 -27.67
C THR A 495 -23.90 -13.62 -26.22
N ASN A 496 -22.92 -13.73 -25.32
CA ASN A 496 -23.10 -13.48 -23.89
C ASN A 496 -22.07 -12.47 -23.37
N THR A 497 -22.24 -12.08 -22.12
CA THR A 497 -21.30 -11.26 -21.35
C THR A 497 -20.61 -12.16 -20.34
N SER A 498 -19.27 -12.17 -20.32
CA SER A 498 -18.45 -12.87 -19.32
C SER A 498 -17.14 -12.11 -19.12
N TYR A 499 -17.14 -11.17 -18.17
CA TYR A 499 -15.96 -10.38 -17.80
C TYR A 499 -15.61 -10.59 -16.34
N TYR A 500 -14.33 -10.68 -16.04
CA TYR A 500 -13.85 -10.66 -14.66
C TYR A 500 -13.60 -9.24 -14.21
N ILE A 501 -14.15 -8.90 -13.05
CA ILE A 501 -13.93 -7.64 -12.35
C ILE A 501 -13.22 -7.89 -11.03
N TYR A 502 -12.43 -6.91 -10.57
CA TYR A 502 -11.73 -6.99 -9.29
C TYR A 502 -11.88 -5.71 -8.46
N ASP A 503 -11.78 -5.86 -7.15
CA ASP A 503 -11.60 -4.79 -6.17
C ASP A 503 -10.41 -5.13 -5.25
N ASN A 504 -10.20 -4.34 -4.19
CA ASN A 504 -9.08 -4.59 -3.27
C ASN A 504 -9.27 -5.82 -2.37
N THR A 505 -10.44 -6.48 -2.43
CA THR A 505 -10.81 -7.63 -1.59
C THR A 505 -10.83 -8.94 -2.37
N GLY A 506 -11.14 -8.92 -3.66
CA GLY A 506 -11.23 -10.12 -4.49
C GLY A 506 -11.60 -9.84 -5.94
N ALA A 507 -11.94 -10.90 -6.66
CA ALA A 507 -12.41 -10.85 -8.04
C ALA A 507 -13.57 -11.83 -8.25
N ILE A 508 -14.41 -11.55 -9.25
CA ILE A 508 -15.61 -12.33 -9.58
C ILE A 508 -15.91 -12.23 -11.08
N ASN A 509 -16.55 -13.26 -11.64
CA ASN A 509 -17.05 -13.25 -13.01
C ASN A 509 -18.42 -12.53 -13.07
N VAL A 510 -18.60 -11.65 -14.06
CA VAL A 510 -19.88 -10.99 -14.37
C VAL A 510 -20.46 -11.68 -15.60
N PHE A 511 -21.54 -12.44 -15.40
CA PHE A 511 -22.14 -13.24 -16.46
C PHE A 511 -23.56 -12.78 -16.83
N LYS A 512 -23.83 -12.60 -18.12
CA LYS A 512 -25.20 -12.36 -18.64
C LYS A 512 -25.43 -13.12 -19.94
N SER A 513 -26.38 -14.05 -19.92
CA SER A 513 -26.78 -14.82 -21.09
C SER A 513 -27.60 -13.99 -22.08
N GLY A 514 -27.42 -14.25 -23.37
CA GLY A 514 -28.25 -13.73 -24.47
C GLY A 514 -27.95 -12.29 -24.90
N VAL A 515 -26.92 -11.66 -24.32
CA VAL A 515 -26.48 -10.31 -24.67
C VAL A 515 -24.97 -10.17 -24.46
N ALA A 516 -24.26 -9.67 -25.46
CA ALA A 516 -22.85 -9.31 -25.36
C ALA A 516 -22.71 -7.80 -25.11
N LEU A 517 -22.36 -7.46 -23.87
CA LEU A 517 -22.00 -6.10 -23.48
C LEU A 517 -20.51 -5.86 -23.78
N ASN A 518 -20.16 -4.61 -24.08
CA ASN A 518 -18.80 -4.22 -24.45
C ASN A 518 -18.19 -3.35 -23.35
N PHE A 519 -17.13 -3.87 -22.71
CA PHE A 519 -16.35 -3.17 -21.70
C PHE A 519 -14.86 -3.31 -22.00
N ASN A 520 -14.07 -2.33 -21.60
CA ASN A 520 -12.62 -2.34 -21.77
C ASN A 520 -11.92 -2.68 -20.45
N PRO A 521 -10.76 -3.36 -20.48
CA PRO A 521 -9.90 -3.44 -19.31
C PRO A 521 -9.61 -2.05 -18.74
N GLY A 522 -9.78 -1.88 -17.42
CA GLY A 522 -9.68 -0.59 -16.73
C GLY A 522 -11.02 0.17 -16.60
N ASP A 523 -12.10 -0.31 -17.20
CA ASP A 523 -13.45 0.19 -16.92
C ASP A 523 -13.90 -0.29 -15.55
N ARG A 524 -14.37 0.62 -14.71
CA ARG A 524 -14.94 0.33 -13.40
C ARG A 524 -16.43 0.12 -13.56
N LEU A 525 -16.88 -1.12 -13.35
CA LEU A 525 -18.27 -1.53 -13.48
C LEU A 525 -18.99 -1.52 -12.15
N LEU A 526 -20.22 -1.06 -12.21
CA LEU A 526 -21.25 -1.30 -11.24
C LEU A 526 -22.13 -2.45 -11.72
N VAL A 527 -22.36 -3.44 -10.86
CA VAL A 527 -23.22 -4.59 -11.15
C VAL A 527 -24.23 -4.80 -10.02
N ILE A 528 -25.51 -4.76 -10.34
CA ILE A 528 -26.63 -5.13 -9.47
C ILE A 528 -27.18 -6.46 -9.98
N GLY A 529 -27.03 -7.51 -9.17
CA GLY A 529 -27.30 -8.87 -9.62
C GLY A 529 -27.47 -9.86 -8.48
N LYS A 530 -27.64 -11.12 -8.86
CA LYS A 530 -27.66 -12.24 -7.92
C LYS A 530 -26.37 -13.03 -8.02
N ILE A 531 -25.89 -13.54 -6.89
CA ILE A 531 -24.79 -14.50 -6.88
C ILE A 531 -25.33 -15.85 -7.33
N ASP A 532 -24.63 -16.45 -8.27
CA ASP A 532 -24.90 -17.79 -8.76
C ASP A 532 -23.57 -18.55 -8.90
N GLN A 533 -23.68 -19.84 -9.21
CA GLN A 533 -22.52 -20.69 -9.44
C GLN A 533 -22.74 -21.50 -10.71
N PHE A 534 -21.86 -21.32 -11.69
CA PHE A 534 -21.89 -22.09 -12.93
C PHE A 534 -20.69 -23.02 -13.01
N ARG A 535 -20.96 -24.33 -12.92
CA ARG A 535 -19.92 -25.39 -13.02
C ARG A 535 -18.80 -25.26 -11.97
N GLY A 536 -19.16 -24.72 -10.80
CA GLY A 536 -18.24 -24.44 -9.70
C GLY A 536 -17.82 -22.96 -9.64
N LEU A 537 -17.75 -22.27 -10.78
CA LEU A 537 -17.33 -20.87 -10.82
C LEU A 537 -18.37 -19.96 -10.16
N THR A 538 -17.95 -19.20 -9.14
CA THR A 538 -18.79 -18.14 -8.56
C THR A 538 -18.92 -16.95 -9.52
N GLU A 539 -20.15 -16.54 -9.79
CA GLU A 539 -20.46 -15.43 -10.67
C GLU A 539 -21.57 -14.52 -10.14
N ILE A 540 -21.57 -13.26 -10.58
CA ILE A 540 -22.69 -12.33 -10.38
C ILE A 540 -23.46 -12.19 -11.70
N ILE A 541 -24.77 -12.42 -11.64
CA ILE A 541 -25.68 -12.30 -12.77
C ILE A 541 -26.45 -10.98 -12.66
N PRO A 542 -26.17 -9.98 -13.51
CA PRO A 542 -26.92 -8.72 -13.51
C PRO A 542 -28.42 -8.98 -13.72
N LEU A 543 -29.28 -8.24 -13.00
CA LEU A 543 -30.73 -8.43 -13.10
C LEU A 543 -31.24 -8.16 -14.53
N THR A 544 -30.85 -7.04 -15.13
CA THR A 544 -31.11 -6.68 -16.52
C THR A 544 -29.79 -6.50 -17.28
N ALA A 545 -29.84 -6.10 -18.55
CA ALA A 545 -28.64 -5.81 -19.35
C ALA A 545 -28.52 -4.32 -19.71
N ASP A 546 -29.35 -3.49 -19.08
CA ASP A 546 -29.36 -2.05 -19.27
C ASP A 546 -28.55 -1.33 -18.17
N SER A 547 -28.40 -0.02 -18.32
CA SER A 547 -27.59 0.81 -17.44
C SER A 547 -28.09 0.91 -16.00
N THR A 548 -29.31 0.44 -15.70
CA THR A 548 -29.83 0.44 -14.33
C THR A 548 -29.13 -0.61 -13.47
N THR A 549 -28.78 -1.77 -14.05
CA THR A 549 -28.20 -2.90 -13.30
C THR A 549 -26.75 -3.22 -13.68
N ILE A 550 -26.29 -2.78 -14.85
CA ILE A 550 -24.87 -2.91 -15.23
C ILE A 550 -24.42 -1.70 -16.04
N ARG A 551 -23.42 -0.96 -15.53
CA ARG A 551 -22.86 0.21 -16.24
C ARG A 551 -21.42 0.51 -15.84
N VAL A 552 -20.72 1.21 -16.74
CA VAL A 552 -19.42 1.82 -16.47
C VAL A 552 -19.62 3.07 -15.64
N VAL A 553 -18.98 3.14 -14.46
CA VAL A 553 -18.99 4.32 -13.58
C VAL A 553 -17.71 5.14 -13.68
N ALA A 554 -16.61 4.56 -14.15
CA ALA A 554 -15.38 5.27 -14.45
C ALA A 554 -14.48 4.45 -15.40
N THR A 555 -13.47 5.06 -15.99
CA THR A 555 -12.52 4.41 -16.92
C THR A 555 -11.07 4.70 -16.53
N GLY A 556 -10.13 3.92 -17.05
CA GLY A 556 -8.68 4.13 -16.84
C GLY A 556 -8.16 3.71 -15.47
N TYR A 557 -8.88 2.85 -14.75
CA TYR A 557 -8.41 2.30 -13.47
C TYR A 557 -7.26 1.31 -13.68
N PRO A 558 -6.34 1.19 -12.70
CA PRO A 558 -5.23 0.24 -12.80
C PRO A 558 -5.76 -1.19 -12.92
N LEU A 559 -4.97 -2.06 -13.57
CA LEU A 559 -5.23 -3.49 -13.64
C LEU A 559 -4.61 -4.20 -12.42
N PRO A 560 -5.12 -5.37 -12.00
CA PRO A 560 -4.59 -6.06 -10.84
C PRO A 560 -3.18 -6.57 -11.15
N THR A 561 -2.29 -6.50 -10.16
CA THR A 561 -0.97 -7.12 -10.28
C THR A 561 -1.14 -8.63 -10.14
N PRO A 562 -0.63 -9.46 -11.07
CA PRO A 562 -0.73 -10.90 -10.97
C PRO A 562 -0.10 -11.45 -9.68
N ARG A 563 -0.83 -12.30 -8.96
CA ARG A 563 -0.30 -12.98 -7.78
C ARG A 563 0.62 -14.13 -8.22
N ARG A 564 1.91 -14.00 -7.92
CA ARG A 564 2.91 -15.02 -8.24
C ARG A 564 2.77 -16.23 -7.32
N LEU A 565 2.57 -17.42 -7.89
CA LEU A 565 2.40 -18.68 -7.17
C LEU A 565 3.23 -19.78 -7.84
N THR A 566 3.55 -20.82 -7.07
CA THR A 566 3.96 -22.12 -7.63
C THR A 566 2.72 -22.94 -8.00
N VAL A 567 2.88 -23.94 -8.87
CA VAL A 567 1.79 -24.87 -9.22
C VAL A 567 1.26 -25.58 -7.97
N SER A 568 2.15 -25.99 -7.06
CA SER A 568 1.80 -26.65 -5.79
C SER A 568 0.92 -25.76 -4.90
N GLU A 569 1.31 -24.49 -4.72
CA GLU A 569 0.56 -23.53 -3.91
C GLU A 569 -0.84 -23.26 -4.46
N PHE A 570 -0.94 -23.12 -5.79
CA PHE A 570 -2.24 -22.92 -6.46
C PHE A 570 -3.15 -24.15 -6.28
N LEU A 571 -2.65 -25.35 -6.55
CA LEU A 571 -3.43 -26.58 -6.44
C LEU A 571 -3.86 -26.92 -5.01
N SER A 572 -3.14 -26.42 -4.00
CA SER A 572 -3.47 -26.67 -2.58
C SER A 572 -4.57 -25.77 -2.03
N ASN A 573 -4.79 -24.58 -2.62
CA ASN A 573 -5.75 -23.58 -2.10
C ASN A 573 -6.52 -22.88 -3.24
N PHE A 574 -6.94 -23.63 -4.25
CA PHE A 574 -7.53 -23.06 -5.47
C PHE A 574 -8.73 -22.13 -5.23
N GLU A 575 -9.59 -22.42 -4.24
CA GLU A 575 -10.80 -21.62 -4.00
C GLU A 575 -10.46 -20.20 -3.57
N GLN A 576 -9.42 -20.09 -2.75
CA GLN A 576 -8.89 -18.81 -2.30
C GLN A 576 -8.45 -17.92 -3.47
N TYR A 577 -8.05 -18.54 -4.59
CA TYR A 577 -7.55 -17.86 -5.76
C TYR A 577 -8.59 -17.74 -6.88
N GLU A 578 -9.77 -18.37 -6.77
CA GLU A 578 -10.79 -18.32 -7.81
C GLU A 578 -11.09 -16.86 -8.21
N ALA A 579 -11.28 -16.66 -9.52
CA ALA A 579 -11.43 -15.42 -10.25
C ALA A 579 -10.24 -14.44 -10.17
N GLN A 580 -9.18 -14.72 -9.42
CA GLN A 580 -8.02 -13.82 -9.31
C GLN A 580 -7.03 -14.01 -10.47
N LEU A 581 -6.30 -12.93 -10.78
CA LEU A 581 -5.20 -12.96 -11.73
C LEU A 581 -3.94 -13.53 -11.06
N ILE A 582 -3.45 -14.65 -11.56
CA ILE A 582 -2.25 -15.31 -11.03
C ILE A 582 -1.14 -15.40 -12.09
N GLN A 583 0.09 -15.54 -11.62
CA GLN A 583 1.27 -15.79 -12.45
C GLN A 583 1.96 -17.08 -11.99
N LEU A 584 2.16 -18.01 -12.92
CA LEU A 584 2.88 -19.26 -12.72
C LEU A 584 4.11 -19.28 -13.64
N ASP A 585 5.29 -19.37 -13.05
CA ASP A 585 6.54 -19.38 -13.80
C ASP A 585 7.00 -20.79 -14.14
N SER A 586 7.78 -20.89 -15.22
CA SER A 586 8.49 -22.10 -15.60
C SER A 586 7.57 -23.31 -15.78
N LEU A 587 6.61 -23.20 -16.69
CA LEU A 587 5.73 -24.30 -17.08
C LEU A 587 6.13 -24.90 -18.43
N TRP A 588 5.91 -26.21 -18.59
CA TRP A 588 6.04 -26.93 -19.86
C TRP A 588 4.70 -27.50 -20.28
N LYS A 589 4.45 -27.60 -21.58
CA LYS A 589 3.35 -28.43 -22.09
C LYS A 589 3.63 -29.91 -21.84
N ALA A 590 2.67 -30.63 -21.27
CA ALA A 590 2.74 -32.07 -21.10
C ALA A 590 2.75 -32.77 -22.48
N SER A 591 3.49 -33.87 -22.61
CA SER A 591 3.51 -34.65 -23.86
C SER A 591 2.16 -35.28 -24.21
N THR A 592 1.26 -35.41 -23.23
CA THR A 592 -0.12 -35.90 -23.38
C THR A 592 -1.13 -34.78 -23.66
N SER A 593 -0.70 -33.51 -23.62
CA SER A 593 -1.58 -32.38 -23.89
C SER A 593 -1.99 -32.34 -25.36
N VAL A 594 -3.17 -31.77 -25.61
CA VAL A 594 -3.62 -31.44 -26.96
C VAL A 594 -2.67 -30.45 -27.67
N ALA A 595 -2.77 -30.38 -28.99
CA ALA A 595 -2.06 -29.39 -29.80
C ALA A 595 -2.56 -27.97 -29.51
N TRP A 596 -1.73 -26.96 -29.80
CA TRP A 596 -2.16 -25.57 -29.74
C TRP A 596 -3.36 -25.34 -30.67
N PRO A 597 -4.43 -24.67 -30.23
CA PRO A 597 -5.65 -24.54 -31.01
C PRO A 597 -5.47 -23.66 -32.25
N ALA A 598 -6.15 -24.01 -33.33
CA ALA A 598 -6.32 -23.14 -34.49
C ALA A 598 -7.28 -21.98 -34.18
N SER A 599 -7.25 -20.94 -35.01
CA SER A 599 -8.14 -19.79 -34.82
C SER A 599 -9.63 -20.20 -34.81
N GLY A 600 -10.41 -19.64 -33.90
CA GLY A 600 -11.80 -19.96 -33.61
C GLY A 600 -12.01 -21.22 -32.79
N SER A 601 -10.96 -21.81 -32.20
CA SER A 601 -11.04 -23.09 -31.48
C SER A 601 -10.60 -23.01 -30.02
N ASP A 602 -11.33 -23.77 -29.23
CA ASP A 602 -11.16 -23.94 -27.78
C ASP A 602 -10.19 -25.09 -27.48
N ALA A 603 -9.33 -24.95 -26.47
CA ALA A 603 -8.47 -26.05 -26.00
C ALA A 603 -8.25 -26.06 -24.48
N ASN A 604 -8.31 -27.27 -23.88
CA ASN A 604 -7.92 -27.49 -22.49
C ASN A 604 -6.54 -28.14 -22.50
N MET A 605 -5.49 -27.32 -22.37
CA MET A 605 -4.11 -27.77 -22.45
C MET A 605 -3.60 -28.22 -21.09
N THR A 606 -2.78 -29.27 -21.06
CA THR A 606 -2.16 -29.77 -19.84
C THR A 606 -0.72 -29.27 -19.74
N PHE A 607 -0.43 -28.51 -18.70
CA PHE A 607 0.90 -28.00 -18.37
C PHE A 607 1.46 -28.75 -17.16
N VAL A 608 2.78 -28.83 -17.06
CA VAL A 608 3.50 -29.44 -15.93
C VAL A 608 4.45 -28.45 -15.28
N SER A 609 4.64 -28.61 -13.97
CA SER A 609 5.61 -27.83 -13.19
C SER A 609 7.06 -28.15 -13.57
N PHE A 610 8.02 -27.37 -13.05
CA PHE A 610 9.45 -27.57 -13.30
C PHE A 610 9.94 -29.00 -12.99
N ALA A 611 9.49 -29.57 -11.86
CA ALA A 611 9.83 -30.93 -11.47
C ALA A 611 9.09 -31.99 -12.31
N LYS A 612 8.13 -31.58 -13.15
CA LYS A 612 7.25 -32.43 -13.97
C LYS A 612 6.42 -33.41 -13.14
N THR A 613 6.12 -33.04 -11.90
CA THR A 613 5.37 -33.87 -10.94
C THR A 613 3.91 -33.45 -10.81
N GLU A 614 3.61 -32.16 -11.04
CA GLU A 614 2.26 -31.61 -10.91
C GLU A 614 1.75 -31.20 -12.28
N THR A 615 0.45 -31.43 -12.52
CA THR A 615 -0.24 -31.08 -13.76
C THR A 615 -1.28 -29.99 -13.50
N LEU A 616 -1.42 -29.08 -14.45
CA LEU A 616 -2.36 -27.96 -14.42
C LEU A 616 -3.08 -27.87 -15.76
N THR A 617 -4.36 -27.51 -15.75
CA THR A 617 -5.10 -27.14 -16.97
C THR A 617 -4.92 -25.66 -17.28
N VAL A 618 -4.43 -25.34 -18.47
CA VAL A 618 -4.46 -24.00 -19.06
C VAL A 618 -5.49 -24.00 -20.19
N ARG A 619 -6.54 -23.23 -20.01
CA ARG A 619 -7.68 -23.13 -20.91
C ARG A 619 -7.42 -22.03 -21.93
N ILE A 620 -7.23 -22.41 -23.19
CA ILE A 620 -7.20 -21.48 -24.31
C ILE A 620 -8.63 -21.33 -24.81
N ASP A 621 -9.16 -20.13 -24.67
CA ASP A 621 -10.53 -19.81 -25.04
C ASP A 621 -10.55 -19.09 -26.39
N ARG A 622 -11.42 -19.54 -27.30
CA ARG A 622 -11.50 -19.00 -28.67
C ARG A 622 -11.94 -17.54 -28.76
N ASP A 623 -12.49 -17.00 -27.67
CA ASP A 623 -12.96 -15.61 -27.61
C ASP A 623 -11.83 -14.64 -27.19
N THR A 624 -10.57 -15.12 -27.16
CA THR A 624 -9.35 -14.33 -26.89
C THR A 624 -8.52 -14.11 -28.16
N ASP A 625 -7.35 -13.47 -28.05
CA ASP A 625 -6.41 -13.30 -29.17
C ASP A 625 -5.36 -14.44 -29.26
N ILE A 626 -5.57 -15.53 -28.53
CA ILE A 626 -4.56 -16.55 -28.22
C ILE A 626 -4.63 -17.74 -29.18
N ASP A 627 -5.83 -18.18 -29.54
CA ASP A 627 -6.03 -19.24 -30.51
C ASP A 627 -5.53 -18.81 -31.90
N GLY A 628 -4.98 -19.76 -32.65
CA GLY A 628 -4.36 -19.47 -33.94
C GLY A 628 -3.00 -18.75 -33.88
N GLN A 629 -2.56 -18.28 -32.71
CA GLN A 629 -1.18 -17.81 -32.52
C GLN A 629 -0.18 -18.96 -32.66
N PRO A 630 1.10 -18.67 -32.96
CA PRO A 630 2.15 -19.67 -32.85
C PRO A 630 2.22 -20.24 -31.43
N GLU A 631 2.47 -21.54 -31.28
CA GLU A 631 2.69 -22.13 -29.96
C GLU A 631 3.93 -21.50 -29.28
N PRO A 632 3.86 -21.11 -27.99
CA PRO A 632 4.99 -20.50 -27.30
C PRO A 632 6.13 -21.50 -27.09
N GLN A 633 7.35 -20.98 -26.95
CA GLN A 633 8.50 -21.79 -26.56
C GLN A 633 8.47 -22.05 -25.06
N TYR A 634 8.88 -23.25 -24.64
CA TYR A 634 8.90 -23.64 -23.23
C TYR A 634 10.33 -23.60 -22.68
N PRO A 635 10.53 -23.35 -21.38
CA PRO A 635 9.49 -23.02 -20.41
C PRO A 635 8.84 -21.66 -20.63
N VAL A 636 7.59 -21.55 -20.22
CA VAL A 636 6.81 -20.32 -20.35
C VAL A 636 6.27 -19.90 -18.98
N THR A 637 6.24 -18.60 -18.74
CA THR A 637 5.43 -18.00 -17.69
C THR A 637 4.01 -17.86 -18.22
N VAL A 638 3.03 -18.37 -17.47
CA VAL A 638 1.61 -18.19 -17.78
C VAL A 638 1.00 -17.25 -16.75
N ILE A 639 0.41 -16.17 -17.22
CA ILE A 639 -0.46 -15.30 -16.43
C ILE A 639 -1.89 -15.61 -16.82
N GLY A 640 -2.81 -15.69 -15.88
CA GLY A 640 -4.20 -15.92 -16.21
C GLY A 640 -5.09 -15.93 -15.00
N ILE A 641 -6.38 -15.99 -15.27
CA ILE A 641 -7.41 -15.97 -14.25
C ILE A 641 -7.59 -17.40 -13.74
N ALA A 642 -7.47 -17.59 -12.43
CA ALA A 642 -7.84 -18.85 -11.81
C ALA A 642 -9.36 -19.01 -11.93
N SER A 643 -9.79 -20.00 -12.70
CA SER A 643 -11.20 -20.26 -12.99
C SER A 643 -11.53 -21.71 -12.69
N GLN A 644 -12.81 -22.07 -12.71
CA GLN A 644 -13.28 -23.41 -12.45
C GLN A 644 -14.29 -23.84 -13.51
N TYR A 645 -14.15 -25.08 -13.97
CA TYR A 645 -15.15 -25.70 -14.84
C TYR A 645 -15.14 -27.22 -14.67
N THR A 646 -16.25 -27.79 -14.21
CA THR A 646 -16.44 -29.25 -14.17
C THR A 646 -17.59 -29.75 -15.05
N THR A 647 -17.57 -31.04 -15.39
CA THR A 647 -18.70 -31.74 -16.01
C THR A 647 -19.36 -32.71 -15.02
N GLY A 648 -20.45 -32.30 -14.35
CA GLY A 648 -21.32 -33.16 -13.51
C GLY A 648 -21.47 -32.76 -12.01
N SER A 649 -22.69 -32.90 -11.48
CA SER A 649 -23.22 -32.58 -10.11
C SER A 649 -22.98 -31.15 -9.57
N ALA A 650 -23.76 -30.79 -8.54
CA ALA A 650 -24.06 -29.41 -8.11
C ALA A 650 -23.07 -28.78 -7.11
N VAL A 651 -22.12 -29.52 -6.56
CA VAL A 651 -21.06 -29.01 -5.66
C VAL A 651 -19.72 -29.57 -6.14
N VAL A 652 -18.74 -28.69 -6.35
CA VAL A 652 -17.58 -28.99 -7.18
C VAL A 652 -16.29 -28.59 -6.48
N THR A 653 -15.50 -29.58 -6.05
CA THR A 653 -14.18 -29.37 -5.41
C THR A 653 -13.01 -29.60 -6.39
N GLY A 654 -13.24 -29.42 -7.70
CA GLY A 654 -12.30 -29.78 -8.76
C GLY A 654 -12.54 -29.04 -10.06
N GLY A 655 -11.72 -29.29 -11.09
CA GLY A 655 -11.88 -28.64 -12.40
C GLY A 655 -11.28 -27.22 -12.49
N TYR A 656 -10.35 -26.88 -11.60
CA TYR A 656 -9.64 -25.60 -11.66
C TYR A 656 -8.70 -25.54 -12.86
N GLN A 657 -8.67 -24.37 -13.47
CA GLN A 657 -7.93 -24.08 -14.68
C GLN A 657 -7.42 -22.64 -14.64
N ILE A 658 -6.35 -22.38 -15.39
CA ILE A 658 -5.89 -21.02 -15.65
C ILE A 658 -6.46 -20.58 -16.99
N LEU A 659 -7.05 -19.40 -17.00
CA LEU A 659 -7.68 -18.77 -18.16
C LEU A 659 -6.85 -17.53 -18.54
N PRO A 660 -5.85 -17.65 -19.45
CA PRO A 660 -5.10 -16.50 -19.92
C PRO A 660 -6.00 -15.53 -20.68
N ARG A 661 -5.59 -14.27 -20.77
CA ARG A 661 -6.38 -13.18 -21.35
C ARG A 661 -5.84 -12.73 -22.69
N TYR A 662 -4.52 -12.60 -22.80
CA TYR A 662 -3.86 -12.09 -23.99
C TYR A 662 -2.55 -12.81 -24.32
N TYR A 663 -2.33 -13.16 -25.58
CA TYR A 663 -1.15 -13.94 -25.97
C TYR A 663 0.17 -13.24 -25.58
N ALA A 664 0.31 -11.97 -25.96
CA ALA A 664 1.57 -11.23 -25.82
C ALA A 664 1.96 -10.93 -24.36
N THR A 665 0.97 -10.71 -23.47
CA THR A 665 1.24 -10.33 -22.09
C THR A 665 1.24 -11.50 -21.14
N ASP A 666 0.46 -12.54 -21.45
CA ASP A 666 0.19 -13.63 -20.54
C ASP A 666 1.00 -14.90 -20.83
N PHE A 667 1.60 -15.03 -22.02
CA PHE A 667 2.61 -16.05 -22.31
C PHE A 667 3.98 -15.40 -22.49
N ARG A 668 4.84 -15.50 -21.47
CA ARG A 668 6.19 -14.94 -21.51
C ARG A 668 7.21 -16.06 -21.55
N THR A 669 7.88 -16.21 -22.68
CA THR A 669 8.92 -17.24 -22.85
C THR A 669 10.08 -16.97 -21.90
N ILE A 670 10.53 -18.03 -21.24
CA ILE A 670 11.70 -18.01 -20.36
C ILE A 670 12.81 -18.75 -21.10
N ASN A 671 13.97 -18.10 -21.23
CA ASN A 671 15.15 -18.76 -21.74
C ASN A 671 15.95 -19.37 -20.58
N LEU A 672 16.02 -20.70 -20.51
CA LEU A 672 16.89 -21.38 -19.56
C LEU A 672 18.34 -21.42 -20.07
N PRO A 673 19.34 -21.24 -19.19
CA PRO A 673 20.72 -21.50 -19.54
C PRO A 673 20.97 -23.00 -19.77
N PRO A 674 21.91 -23.38 -20.66
CA PRO A 674 22.30 -24.77 -20.83
C PRO A 674 22.94 -25.32 -19.55
N ALA A 675 22.80 -26.62 -19.31
CA ALA A 675 23.47 -27.30 -18.20
C ALA A 675 25.00 -27.23 -18.35
N PRO A 676 25.77 -27.27 -17.23
CA PRO A 676 27.22 -27.36 -17.30
C PRO A 676 27.70 -28.55 -18.15
N PRO A 677 28.63 -28.34 -19.12
CA PRO A 677 29.21 -29.45 -19.88
C PRO A 677 29.94 -30.44 -18.97
N ILE A 678 29.83 -31.72 -19.29
CA ILE A 678 30.55 -32.79 -18.59
C ILE A 678 31.79 -33.14 -19.41
N LEU A 679 32.98 -32.97 -18.83
CA LEU A 679 34.26 -33.26 -19.51
C LEU A 679 34.47 -34.78 -19.63
N ALA A 680 35.15 -35.21 -20.71
CA ALA A 680 35.41 -36.63 -20.98
C ALA A 680 36.91 -36.92 -21.17
N LEU A 681 37.59 -36.25 -22.11
CA LEU A 681 39.02 -36.44 -22.39
C LEU A 681 39.74 -35.11 -22.64
N PRO A 682 41.05 -35.01 -22.33
CA PRO A 682 41.83 -35.97 -21.55
C PRO A 682 41.33 -36.03 -20.10
N ALA A 683 41.39 -37.20 -19.46
CA ALA A 683 40.89 -37.37 -18.10
C ALA A 683 41.54 -36.39 -17.11
N ASN A 684 40.84 -36.03 -16.04
CA ASN A 684 41.40 -35.18 -14.99
C ASN A 684 42.70 -35.80 -14.44
N TYR A 685 43.75 -35.01 -14.32
CA TYR A 685 45.13 -35.41 -13.96
C TYR A 685 45.85 -36.31 -14.97
N ALA A 686 45.35 -36.45 -16.21
CA ALA A 686 46.04 -37.18 -17.25
C ALA A 686 47.46 -36.64 -17.48
N SER A 687 48.38 -37.54 -17.80
CA SER A 687 49.76 -37.21 -18.16
C SER A 687 50.05 -37.74 -19.56
N LEU A 688 50.31 -36.85 -20.51
CA LEU A 688 50.53 -37.20 -21.91
C LEU A 688 51.95 -36.80 -22.34
N HIS A 689 52.60 -37.68 -23.07
CA HIS A 689 53.83 -37.36 -23.80
C HIS A 689 53.44 -37.00 -25.24
N ILE A 690 53.81 -35.81 -25.71
CA ILE A 690 53.37 -35.29 -27.01
C ILE A 690 54.54 -34.83 -27.88
N LEU A 691 54.54 -35.25 -29.14
CA LEU A 691 55.37 -34.71 -30.21
C LEU A 691 54.69 -33.50 -30.85
N SER A 692 55.42 -32.70 -31.62
CA SER A 692 54.84 -31.53 -32.32
C SER A 692 53.80 -31.93 -33.37
N THR A 693 53.88 -33.15 -33.90
CA THR A 693 52.94 -33.74 -34.87
C THR A 693 51.70 -34.35 -34.21
N ASP A 694 51.75 -34.63 -32.91
CA ASP A 694 50.65 -35.27 -32.20
C ASP A 694 49.48 -34.31 -32.03
N THR A 695 48.30 -34.85 -31.79
CA THR A 695 47.09 -34.06 -31.52
C THR A 695 46.53 -34.48 -30.18
N VAL A 696 46.28 -33.50 -29.31
CA VAL A 696 45.57 -33.69 -28.05
C VAL A 696 44.10 -33.34 -28.28
N GLU A 697 43.21 -34.31 -28.08
CA GLU A 697 41.77 -34.11 -28.20
C GLU A 697 41.15 -33.75 -26.85
N PHE A 698 40.48 -32.60 -26.82
CA PHE A 698 39.63 -32.18 -25.73
C PHE A 698 38.19 -32.55 -26.07
N VAL A 699 37.60 -33.46 -25.32
CA VAL A 699 36.27 -34.05 -25.55
C VAL A 699 35.40 -33.79 -24.34
N TRP A 700 34.16 -33.39 -24.58
CA TRP A 700 33.11 -33.25 -23.56
C TRP A 700 31.80 -33.82 -24.09
N TYR A 701 30.80 -33.98 -23.21
CA TYR A 701 29.44 -34.32 -23.61
C TYR A 701 28.64 -33.07 -23.91
N LYS A 702 27.74 -33.16 -24.89
CA LYS A 702 26.84 -32.06 -25.25
C LYS A 702 26.07 -31.61 -24.01
N ALA A 703 26.11 -30.32 -23.71
CA ALA A 703 25.31 -29.74 -22.63
C ALA A 703 23.82 -29.96 -22.92
N LEU A 704 23.07 -30.29 -21.87
CA LEU A 704 21.61 -30.42 -21.97
C LEU A 704 20.99 -29.03 -21.95
N ASP A 705 19.97 -28.81 -22.78
CA ASP A 705 19.15 -27.61 -22.73
C ASP A 705 17.72 -27.99 -22.34
N GLY A 706 17.15 -27.21 -21.41
CA GLY A 706 15.79 -27.38 -20.90
C GLY A 706 14.72 -26.68 -21.76
N ASN A 707 15.12 -25.85 -22.73
CA ASN A 707 14.20 -25.16 -23.62
C ASN A 707 13.57 -26.14 -24.64
N VAL A 708 12.35 -25.85 -25.06
CA VAL A 708 11.61 -26.63 -26.06
C VAL A 708 11.05 -25.66 -27.11
N PRO A 709 11.55 -25.70 -28.37
CA PRO A 709 12.68 -26.52 -28.83
C PRO A 709 14.01 -26.12 -28.17
N PRO A 710 14.98 -27.05 -28.05
CA PRO A 710 16.28 -26.73 -27.48
C PRO A 710 17.06 -25.75 -28.37
N ASP A 711 17.75 -24.81 -27.72
CA ASP A 711 18.63 -23.85 -28.33
C ASP A 711 19.88 -24.51 -28.93
N THR A 712 20.48 -23.78 -29.87
CA THR A 712 21.79 -24.14 -30.40
C THR A 712 22.88 -23.76 -29.41
N ILE A 713 23.52 -24.77 -28.81
CA ILE A 713 24.63 -24.57 -27.87
C ILE A 713 25.96 -24.51 -28.63
N THR A 714 26.78 -23.53 -28.27
CA THR A 714 28.18 -23.42 -28.70
C THR A 714 29.11 -23.41 -27.49
N TYR A 715 30.36 -23.81 -27.69
CA TYR A 715 31.33 -24.00 -26.61
C TYR A 715 32.57 -23.13 -26.76
N TYR A 716 33.18 -22.84 -25.61
CA TYR A 716 34.48 -22.22 -25.48
C TYR A 716 35.42 -23.15 -24.71
N LEU A 717 36.50 -23.61 -25.33
CA LEU A 717 37.57 -24.33 -24.63
C LEU A 717 38.56 -23.31 -24.07
N ARG A 718 38.85 -23.40 -22.77
CA ARG A 718 39.85 -22.56 -22.09
C ARG A 718 40.97 -23.40 -21.51
N LEU A 719 42.21 -23.00 -21.76
CA LEU A 719 43.41 -23.56 -21.14
C LEU A 719 44.09 -22.47 -20.30
N ALA A 720 44.48 -22.79 -19.06
CA ALA A 720 45.13 -21.88 -18.14
C ALA A 720 46.36 -22.53 -17.47
N LYS A 721 47.26 -21.69 -16.95
CA LYS A 721 48.45 -22.09 -16.18
C LYS A 721 48.23 -22.14 -14.66
N ASP A 722 46.99 -21.96 -14.21
CA ASP A 722 46.61 -22.04 -12.81
C ASP A 722 45.22 -22.64 -12.64
N SER A 723 44.97 -23.28 -11.48
CA SER A 723 43.68 -23.90 -11.17
C SER A 723 42.54 -22.90 -11.00
N ALA A 724 42.84 -21.63 -10.73
CA ALA A 724 41.83 -20.57 -10.58
C ALA A 724 41.40 -19.97 -11.93
N MET A 725 41.98 -20.42 -13.06
CA MET A 725 41.67 -19.92 -14.41
C MET A 725 41.91 -18.41 -14.56
N THR A 726 42.95 -17.88 -13.90
CA THR A 726 43.32 -16.45 -13.96
C THR A 726 44.41 -16.18 -15.01
N GLN A 727 45.25 -17.17 -15.30
CA GLN A 727 46.30 -17.14 -16.32
C GLN A 727 45.86 -17.97 -17.53
N VAL A 728 44.76 -17.54 -18.18
CA VAL A 728 44.26 -18.19 -19.40
C VAL A 728 45.25 -17.94 -20.54
N VAL A 729 45.81 -19.03 -21.07
CA VAL A 729 46.82 -19.01 -22.14
C VAL A 729 46.24 -19.34 -23.51
N ARG A 730 45.02 -19.89 -23.56
CA ARG A 730 44.30 -20.15 -24.81
C ARG A 730 42.79 -20.13 -24.59
N VAL A 731 42.07 -19.53 -25.54
CA VAL A 731 40.61 -19.60 -25.67
C VAL A 731 40.26 -19.94 -27.10
N ASP A 732 39.69 -21.12 -27.34
CA ASP A 732 39.07 -21.44 -28.63
C ASP A 732 37.56 -21.13 -28.54
N THR A 733 37.04 -20.37 -29.51
CA THR A 733 35.66 -19.85 -29.49
C THR A 733 34.77 -20.53 -30.53
N LEU A 734 33.44 -20.57 -30.29
CA LEU A 734 32.41 -20.97 -31.25
C LEU A 734 32.53 -22.42 -31.75
N ILE A 735 32.94 -23.33 -30.87
CA ILE A 735 33.00 -24.75 -31.20
C ILE A 735 31.57 -25.30 -31.18
N ALA A 736 31.07 -25.79 -32.32
CA ALA A 736 29.74 -26.39 -32.44
C ALA A 736 29.74 -27.91 -32.15
N ASP A 737 30.90 -28.56 -32.34
CA ASP A 737 31.13 -29.96 -31.98
C ASP A 737 31.50 -30.09 -30.50
N THR A 738 31.52 -31.31 -29.98
CA THR A 738 31.93 -31.63 -28.61
C THR A 738 33.36 -32.14 -28.51
N VAL A 739 34.15 -31.95 -29.58
CA VAL A 739 35.56 -32.32 -29.69
C VAL A 739 36.36 -31.13 -30.21
N LYS A 740 37.50 -30.86 -29.58
CA LYS A 740 38.51 -29.92 -30.07
C LYS A 740 39.89 -30.55 -30.06
N ALA A 741 40.40 -30.82 -31.25
CA ALA A 741 41.76 -31.26 -31.49
C ALA A 741 42.73 -30.06 -31.47
N ILE A 742 43.83 -30.18 -30.72
CA ILE A 742 44.93 -29.22 -30.71
C ILE A 742 46.25 -29.94 -31.00
N LYS A 743 46.99 -29.47 -32.01
CA LYS A 743 48.30 -30.04 -32.35
C LYS A 743 49.35 -29.70 -31.29
N GLY A 744 50.29 -30.61 -31.05
CA GLY A 744 51.41 -30.39 -30.15
C GLY A 744 52.21 -29.15 -30.51
N ALA A 745 52.41 -28.87 -31.81
CA ALA A 745 53.04 -27.63 -32.29
C ALA A 745 52.37 -26.34 -31.75
N ASP A 746 51.05 -26.34 -31.53
CA ASP A 746 50.32 -25.19 -30.98
C ASP A 746 50.36 -25.12 -29.45
N LEU A 747 50.67 -26.23 -28.77
CA LEU A 747 50.82 -26.32 -27.31
C LEU A 747 52.26 -26.06 -26.86
N PHE A 748 53.25 -26.34 -27.71
CA PHE A 748 54.67 -26.18 -27.40
C PHE A 748 55.07 -24.76 -27.00
N PRO A 749 54.54 -23.68 -27.62
CA PRO A 749 54.81 -22.30 -27.19
C PRO A 749 54.33 -21.99 -25.76
N LEU A 750 53.47 -22.81 -25.17
CA LEU A 750 52.95 -22.59 -23.82
C LEU A 750 53.92 -23.09 -22.73
N PHE A 751 54.89 -23.94 -23.06
CA PHE A 751 55.95 -24.36 -22.15
C PHE A 751 56.85 -23.17 -21.82
N THR A 752 57.27 -23.03 -20.57
CA THR A 752 58.30 -22.05 -20.22
C THR A 752 59.58 -22.38 -20.99
N PRO A 753 60.33 -21.39 -21.51
CA PRO A 753 61.62 -21.64 -22.13
C PRO A 753 62.54 -22.46 -21.22
N GLY A 754 63.02 -23.61 -21.71
CA GLY A 754 63.85 -24.55 -20.94
C GLY A 754 63.08 -25.70 -20.28
N ASP A 755 61.77 -25.58 -20.08
CA ASP A 755 60.96 -26.64 -19.48
C ASP A 755 60.55 -27.71 -20.50
N THR A 756 60.50 -28.96 -20.02
CA THR A 756 60.04 -30.13 -20.78
C THR A 756 58.68 -30.63 -20.33
N THR A 757 58.14 -30.03 -19.26
CA THR A 757 56.83 -30.33 -18.69
C THR A 757 55.98 -29.07 -18.69
N LEU A 758 54.69 -29.24 -18.89
CA LEU A 758 53.70 -28.17 -18.84
C LEU A 758 52.47 -28.68 -18.11
N VAL A 759 52.05 -27.96 -17.08
CA VAL A 759 50.79 -28.21 -16.39
C VAL A 759 49.76 -27.23 -16.91
N LEU A 760 48.64 -27.76 -17.40
CA LEU A 760 47.49 -26.97 -17.82
C LEU A 760 46.27 -27.32 -16.97
N TRP A 761 45.41 -26.33 -16.77
CA TRP A 761 44.06 -26.49 -16.29
C TRP A 761 43.11 -26.12 -17.41
N TRP A 762 42.11 -26.95 -17.66
CA TRP A 762 41.19 -26.77 -18.76
C TRP A 762 39.74 -26.91 -18.35
N ARG A 763 38.86 -26.19 -19.05
CA ARG A 763 37.41 -26.25 -18.88
C ARG A 763 36.72 -25.88 -20.18
N VAL A 764 35.43 -26.19 -20.24
CA VAL A 764 34.55 -25.83 -21.34
C VAL A 764 33.41 -24.96 -20.82
N ASP A 765 33.21 -23.80 -21.43
CA ASP A 765 32.07 -22.93 -21.12
C ASP A 765 31.03 -23.09 -22.25
N ALA A 766 29.80 -23.44 -21.93
CA ALA A 766 28.68 -23.58 -22.88
C ALA A 766 27.83 -22.31 -22.92
N THR A 767 27.35 -21.94 -24.11
CA THR A 767 26.42 -20.82 -24.30
C THR A 767 25.42 -21.11 -25.40
N ASP A 768 24.19 -20.69 -25.16
CA ASP A 768 23.08 -20.55 -26.12
C ASP A 768 23.05 -19.14 -26.77
N LYS A 769 23.97 -18.25 -26.39
CA LYS A 769 24.03 -16.80 -26.73
C LYS A 769 22.88 -15.94 -26.20
N LYS A 770 21.96 -16.52 -25.44
CA LYS A 770 20.79 -15.85 -24.85
C LYS A 770 20.92 -15.72 -23.34
N SER A 771 21.68 -16.62 -22.72
CA SER A 771 22.00 -16.68 -21.30
C SER A 771 23.51 -16.52 -21.06
N PRO A 772 23.92 -16.11 -19.84
CA PRO A 772 25.32 -16.19 -19.42
C PRO A 772 25.89 -17.60 -19.61
N ALA A 773 27.12 -17.68 -20.09
CA ALA A 773 27.77 -18.96 -20.34
C ALA A 773 27.97 -19.77 -19.05
N VAL A 774 27.62 -21.06 -19.09
CA VAL A 774 27.73 -21.98 -17.97
C VAL A 774 29.03 -22.80 -18.08
N LYS A 775 29.76 -22.93 -16.98
CA LYS A 775 31.13 -23.47 -16.96
C LYS A 775 31.14 -24.91 -16.49
N SER A 776 31.91 -25.77 -17.16
CA SER A 776 32.21 -27.12 -16.66
C SER A 776 33.09 -27.08 -15.40
N ALA A 777 33.31 -28.25 -14.80
CA ALA A 777 34.43 -28.43 -13.87
C ALA A 777 35.78 -28.09 -14.53
N ILE A 778 36.78 -27.78 -13.71
CA ILE A 778 38.15 -27.53 -14.16
C ILE A 778 38.98 -28.80 -13.99
N TRP A 779 39.58 -29.30 -15.06
CA TRP A 779 40.42 -30.49 -15.06
C TRP A 779 41.90 -30.14 -15.29
N LYS A 780 42.80 -30.90 -14.65
CA LYS A 780 44.24 -30.75 -14.79
C LYS A 780 44.78 -31.69 -15.86
N LEU A 781 45.76 -31.24 -16.63
CA LEU A 781 46.46 -32.00 -17.65
C LEU A 781 47.96 -31.73 -17.53
N ASN A 782 48.77 -32.80 -17.45
CA ASN A 782 50.23 -32.70 -17.49
C ASN A 782 50.71 -33.13 -18.88
N LEU A 783 51.44 -32.24 -19.55
CA LEU A 783 52.05 -32.52 -20.85
C LEU A 783 53.56 -32.60 -20.68
N THR A 784 54.17 -33.56 -21.37
CA THR A 784 55.62 -33.63 -21.52
C THR A 784 55.99 -33.60 -22.99
N LYS A 785 57.04 -32.85 -23.34
CA LYS A 785 57.60 -32.81 -24.68
C LYS A 785 59.02 -33.36 -24.66
N PRO A 786 59.54 -33.91 -25.78
CA PRO A 786 60.92 -34.40 -25.83
C PRO A 786 61.94 -33.29 -25.53
N THR A 787 62.99 -33.64 -24.79
CA THR A 787 64.15 -32.80 -24.43
C THR A 787 65.08 -32.51 -25.61
N LYS A 788 64.84 -33.14 -26.76
CA LYS A 788 65.69 -33.06 -27.94
C LYS A 788 64.81 -32.97 -29.17
N VAL A 789 65.08 -31.96 -30.01
CA VAL A 789 64.67 -31.97 -31.42
C VAL A 789 65.19 -33.30 -31.99
N GLU A 790 64.32 -34.16 -32.51
CA GLU A 790 64.76 -35.19 -33.45
C GLU A 790 65.22 -34.43 -34.70
N ILE A 791 66.50 -34.08 -34.70
CA ILE A 791 67.21 -33.73 -35.92
C ILE A 791 67.17 -35.02 -36.73
N ALA A 792 66.54 -34.99 -37.91
CA ALA A 792 66.76 -36.03 -38.89
C ALA A 792 68.28 -36.20 -39.05
N GLU A 793 68.81 -37.41 -38.86
CA GLU A 793 70.24 -37.69 -39.03
C GLU A 793 70.62 -37.48 -40.51
N ASP A 794 70.95 -36.25 -40.89
CA ASP A 794 71.52 -35.87 -42.19
C ASP A 794 73.04 -36.14 -42.23
N GLY A 795 73.45 -37.34 -41.81
CA GLY A 795 74.82 -37.83 -41.93
C GLY A 795 74.84 -39.16 -42.69
N ILE A 796 75.92 -39.46 -43.41
CA ILE A 796 76.17 -40.85 -43.81
C ILE A 796 76.71 -41.56 -42.55
N PRO A 797 76.13 -42.71 -42.13
CA PRO A 797 76.59 -43.39 -40.93
C PRO A 797 78.05 -43.82 -41.10
N THR A 798 78.88 -43.73 -40.06
CA THR A 798 80.30 -44.09 -40.14
C THR A 798 80.54 -45.59 -40.15
N ASP A 799 79.53 -46.38 -39.78
CA ASP A 799 79.58 -47.84 -39.71
C ASP A 799 78.23 -48.47 -40.08
N TYR A 800 78.28 -49.74 -40.50
CA TYR A 800 77.06 -50.53 -40.68
C TYR A 800 76.39 -50.77 -39.33
N TYR A 801 75.11 -50.43 -39.21
CA TYR A 801 74.34 -50.75 -38.02
C TYR A 801 72.96 -51.29 -38.35
N LEU A 802 72.44 -52.14 -37.46
CA LEU A 802 71.06 -52.62 -37.46
C LEU A 802 70.49 -52.33 -36.08
N SER A 803 69.56 -51.38 -36.01
CA SER A 803 68.94 -50.98 -34.75
C SER A 803 67.98 -52.04 -34.25
N GLN A 804 67.70 -52.02 -32.94
CA GLN A 804 66.59 -52.78 -32.40
C GLN A 804 65.27 -52.22 -32.96
N ASN A 805 64.39 -53.11 -33.40
CA ASN A 805 63.08 -52.73 -33.91
C ASN A 805 62.25 -52.04 -32.81
N TYR A 806 61.44 -51.06 -33.19
CA TYR A 806 60.55 -50.36 -32.25
C TYR A 806 59.14 -50.22 -32.84
N PRO A 807 58.08 -50.56 -32.08
CA PRO A 807 58.13 -51.15 -30.73
C PRO A 807 58.71 -52.58 -30.72
N ASN A 808 59.20 -53.04 -29.56
CA ASN A 808 59.56 -54.43 -29.31
C ASN A 808 59.37 -54.75 -27.81
N PRO A 809 58.35 -55.53 -27.41
CA PRO A 809 57.44 -56.29 -28.28
C PRO A 809 56.53 -55.40 -29.14
N PHE A 810 56.06 -55.89 -30.29
CA PHE A 810 55.21 -55.15 -31.22
C PHE A 810 53.89 -55.86 -31.53
N ASN A 811 52.85 -55.09 -31.90
CA ASN A 811 51.54 -55.58 -32.31
C ASN A 811 50.90 -54.69 -33.39
N PRO A 812 50.57 -55.21 -34.58
CA PRO A 812 51.33 -56.21 -35.34
C PRO A 812 52.48 -55.56 -36.14
N VAL A 813 52.63 -54.23 -36.12
CA VAL A 813 53.63 -53.51 -36.94
C VAL A 813 54.80 -53.03 -36.09
N THR A 814 56.02 -53.17 -36.61
CA THR A 814 57.24 -52.60 -36.02
C THR A 814 58.11 -51.95 -37.08
N THR A 815 58.97 -51.04 -36.65
CA THR A 815 59.92 -50.35 -37.53
C THR A 815 61.35 -50.82 -37.24
N ILE A 816 62.07 -51.20 -38.29
CA ILE A 816 63.48 -51.60 -38.27
C ILE A 816 64.29 -50.51 -38.94
N LYS A 817 65.30 -49.97 -38.24
CA LYS A 817 66.23 -48.97 -38.78
C LYS A 817 67.61 -49.60 -39.01
N PHE A 818 68.28 -49.27 -40.10
CA PHE A 818 69.66 -49.67 -40.35
C PHE A 818 70.43 -48.57 -41.10
N GLY A 819 71.75 -48.60 -41.03
CA GLY A 819 72.62 -47.65 -41.72
C GLY A 819 73.68 -48.34 -42.56
N LEU A 820 74.04 -47.70 -43.67
CA LEU A 820 75.08 -48.13 -44.61
C LEU A 820 76.14 -47.02 -44.74
N PRO A 821 77.42 -47.26 -44.38
CA PRO A 821 78.48 -46.28 -44.54
C PRO A 821 78.96 -46.12 -45.98
N GLU A 822 78.68 -47.10 -46.84
CA GLU A 822 79.03 -47.12 -48.26
C GLU A 822 77.92 -47.84 -49.07
N ASP A 823 77.90 -47.61 -50.39
CA ASP A 823 76.94 -48.23 -51.30
C ASP A 823 77.11 -49.77 -51.33
N ALA A 824 76.01 -50.51 -51.13
CA ALA A 824 76.06 -51.98 -51.03
C ALA A 824 74.77 -52.66 -51.53
N GLN A 825 74.88 -53.92 -51.94
CA GLN A 825 73.71 -54.80 -52.09
C GLN A 825 73.19 -55.17 -50.70
N VAL A 826 71.91 -54.87 -50.43
CA VAL A 826 71.28 -55.04 -49.12
C VAL A 826 70.15 -56.06 -49.19
N GLU A 827 70.21 -57.10 -48.35
CA GLU A 827 69.09 -57.99 -48.06
C GLU A 827 68.71 -57.90 -46.58
N LEU A 828 67.50 -57.46 -46.27
CA LEU A 828 66.92 -57.50 -44.91
C LEU A 828 65.79 -58.54 -44.89
N SER A 829 65.99 -59.62 -44.14
CA SER A 829 65.09 -60.77 -44.11
C SER A 829 64.68 -61.14 -42.68
N VAL A 830 63.43 -61.59 -42.50
CA VAL A 830 62.86 -62.03 -41.21
C VAL A 830 62.74 -63.54 -41.17
N TYR A 831 63.07 -64.14 -40.03
CA TYR A 831 63.08 -65.56 -39.76
C TYR A 831 62.28 -65.89 -38.49
N ASN A 832 61.60 -67.02 -38.47
CA ASN A 832 60.96 -67.55 -37.26
C ASN A 832 61.97 -68.31 -36.37
N ILE A 833 61.53 -68.80 -35.20
CA ILE A 833 62.40 -69.54 -34.26
C ILE A 833 62.95 -70.87 -34.81
N LEU A 834 62.31 -71.44 -35.84
CA LEU A 834 62.78 -72.64 -36.54
C LEU A 834 63.85 -72.32 -37.60
N GLY A 835 64.22 -71.05 -37.78
CA GLY A 835 65.18 -70.61 -38.79
C GLY A 835 64.61 -70.52 -40.21
N GLN A 836 63.30 -70.64 -40.39
CA GLN A 836 62.66 -70.48 -41.69
C GLN A 836 62.53 -68.99 -42.02
N LYS A 837 62.91 -68.59 -43.25
CA LYS A 837 62.70 -67.21 -43.73
C LYS A 837 61.21 -66.99 -43.98
N VAL A 838 60.60 -66.10 -43.21
CA VAL A 838 59.15 -65.81 -43.27
C VAL A 838 58.83 -64.54 -44.06
N ALA A 839 59.78 -63.62 -44.19
CA ALA A 839 59.65 -62.43 -45.03
C ALA A 839 61.02 -61.94 -45.54
N THR A 840 61.04 -61.30 -46.71
CA THR A 840 62.16 -60.48 -47.19
C THR A 840 61.65 -59.05 -47.31
N LEU A 841 62.21 -58.12 -46.52
CA LEU A 841 61.74 -56.74 -46.43
C LEU A 841 62.48 -55.81 -47.40
N VAL A 842 63.75 -56.11 -47.68
CA VAL A 842 64.60 -55.41 -48.66
C VAL A 842 65.47 -56.44 -49.35
N ASN A 843 65.67 -56.33 -50.67
CA ASN A 843 66.65 -57.11 -51.44
C ASN A 843 67.08 -56.35 -52.70
N GLU A 844 67.88 -55.31 -52.55
CA GLU A 844 68.29 -54.44 -53.66
C GLU A 844 69.57 -53.66 -53.35
N TYR A 845 70.11 -52.96 -54.36
CA TYR A 845 71.30 -52.13 -54.21
C TYR A 845 70.91 -50.78 -53.62
N ARG A 846 71.54 -50.40 -52.50
CA ARG A 846 71.26 -49.16 -51.77
C ARG A 846 72.54 -48.35 -51.61
N ARG A 847 72.43 -47.02 -51.70
CA ARG A 847 73.56 -46.10 -51.49
C ARG A 847 73.89 -45.96 -50.00
N ALA A 848 75.01 -45.33 -49.66
CA ALA A 848 75.32 -44.97 -48.28
C ALA A 848 74.22 -44.06 -47.68
N GLY A 849 73.79 -44.35 -46.45
CA GLY A 849 72.72 -43.60 -45.77
C GLY A 849 71.98 -44.38 -44.69
N HIS A 850 71.05 -43.69 -44.03
CA HIS A 850 70.15 -44.26 -43.02
C HIS A 850 68.83 -44.72 -43.66
N TYR A 851 68.38 -45.91 -43.29
CA TYR A 851 67.19 -46.55 -43.85
C TYR A 851 66.24 -47.01 -42.76
N VAL A 852 64.95 -46.90 -43.06
CA VAL A 852 63.85 -47.26 -42.17
C VAL A 852 62.88 -48.15 -42.95
N VAL A 853 62.59 -49.33 -42.41
CA VAL A 853 61.73 -50.33 -43.04
C VAL A 853 60.72 -50.82 -42.02
N GLN A 854 59.45 -50.85 -42.39
CA GLN A 854 58.39 -51.42 -41.55
C GLN A 854 58.23 -52.92 -41.82
N PHE A 855 57.98 -53.66 -40.75
CA PHE A 855 57.56 -55.05 -40.81
C PHE A 855 56.16 -55.17 -40.20
N ASP A 856 55.21 -55.68 -41.01
CA ASP A 856 53.87 -56.03 -40.56
C ASP A 856 53.79 -57.54 -40.25
N GLY A 857 53.64 -57.82 -38.96
CA GLY A 857 53.50 -59.13 -38.36
C GLY A 857 52.09 -59.73 -38.45
N SER A 858 51.10 -59.05 -39.05
CA SER A 858 49.67 -59.40 -38.97
C SER A 858 49.36 -60.82 -39.43
N ASN A 859 50.12 -61.37 -40.38
CA ASN A 859 49.91 -62.73 -40.91
C ASN A 859 50.77 -63.81 -40.22
N TYR A 860 51.50 -63.45 -39.17
CA TYR A 860 52.39 -64.36 -38.43
C TYR A 860 51.90 -64.57 -36.99
N ALA A 861 52.27 -65.68 -36.36
CA ALA A 861 51.84 -66.01 -35.00
C ALA A 861 52.60 -65.16 -33.95
N SER A 862 52.02 -64.94 -32.77
CA SER A 862 52.74 -64.34 -31.64
C SER A 862 53.97 -65.19 -31.31
N GLY A 863 55.13 -64.57 -31.11
CA GLY A 863 56.37 -65.29 -30.88
C GLY A 863 57.63 -64.48 -31.18
N THR A 864 58.78 -65.11 -30.94
CA THR A 864 60.09 -64.50 -31.22
C THR A 864 60.47 -64.71 -32.68
N TYR A 865 60.87 -63.63 -33.35
CA TYR A 865 61.41 -63.60 -34.69
C TYR A 865 62.81 -63.00 -34.69
N PHE A 866 63.59 -63.31 -35.71
CA PHE A 866 64.90 -62.72 -35.95
C PHE A 866 64.90 -62.00 -37.29
N TYR A 867 65.50 -60.82 -37.36
CA TYR A 867 65.72 -60.14 -38.63
C TYR A 867 67.23 -59.99 -38.86
N VAL A 868 67.64 -60.27 -40.10
CA VAL A 868 69.03 -60.35 -40.51
C VAL A 868 69.23 -59.39 -41.68
N LEU A 869 70.15 -58.45 -41.50
CA LEU A 869 70.63 -57.55 -42.54
C LEU A 869 71.94 -58.10 -43.10
N ARG A 870 71.99 -58.31 -44.41
CA ARG A 870 73.20 -58.60 -45.18
C ARG A 870 73.47 -57.39 -46.06
N ALA A 871 74.62 -56.73 -45.87
CA ALA A 871 75.03 -55.58 -46.66
C ALA A 871 76.52 -55.72 -47.00
N GLY A 872 76.85 -55.96 -48.28
CA GLY A 872 78.21 -56.28 -48.71
C GLY A 872 78.76 -57.51 -47.97
N ASN A 873 79.89 -57.34 -47.27
CA ASN A 873 80.52 -58.41 -46.47
C ASN A 873 80.05 -58.45 -45.01
N LYS A 874 79.09 -57.60 -44.59
CA LYS A 874 78.59 -57.53 -43.22
C LYS A 874 77.25 -58.26 -43.08
N VAL A 875 77.11 -59.00 -41.99
CA VAL A 875 75.86 -59.65 -41.59
C VAL A 875 75.54 -59.24 -40.15
N LEU A 876 74.46 -58.51 -39.97
CA LEU A 876 73.94 -58.07 -38.67
C LEU A 876 72.61 -58.74 -38.40
N LYS A 877 72.33 -59.08 -37.15
CA LYS A 877 71.09 -59.78 -36.75
C LYS A 877 70.58 -59.26 -35.42
N ASN A 878 69.27 -59.15 -35.29
CA ASN A 878 68.59 -58.81 -34.06
C ASN A 878 67.33 -59.65 -33.89
N LYS A 879 66.76 -59.64 -32.68
CA LYS A 879 65.53 -60.37 -32.34
C LYS A 879 64.39 -59.41 -32.03
N MET A 880 63.18 -59.81 -32.39
CA MET A 880 61.93 -59.10 -32.14
C MET A 880 60.86 -60.03 -31.58
N LEU A 881 59.98 -59.50 -30.73
CA LEU A 881 58.86 -60.23 -30.14
C LEU A 881 57.55 -59.67 -30.68
N LEU A 882 56.82 -60.48 -31.47
CA LEU A 882 55.46 -60.16 -31.90
C LEU A 882 54.49 -60.64 -30.82
N ILE A 883 53.64 -59.74 -30.31
CA ILE A 883 52.55 -60.06 -29.40
C ILE A 883 51.26 -59.64 -30.10
N LYS A 884 50.40 -60.60 -30.45
CA LYS A 884 49.02 -60.32 -30.83
C LYS A 884 48.12 -60.29 -29.61
#